data_AF-A0A8H6NDW1-F1
#
_entry.id   AF-A0A8H6NDW1-F1
#
_cell.length_a   1.000
_cell.length_b   1.000
_cell.length_c   1.000
_cell.angle_alpha   90.00
_cell.angle_beta   90.00
_cell.angle_gamma   90.00
#
_symmetry.space_group_name_H-M   'P 1'
#
loop_
_entity.id
_entity.type
_entity.pdbx_description
1 polymer ?
#
loop_
_entity_poly.entity_id
_entity_poly.type
_entity_poly.pdbx_seq_one_letter_code
_entity_poly.pdbx_strand_id
1 'polypeptide(L)'
;MKEEAKSLLGKQFDTDKKLEDALERLSTLSADKEKTERRRREEQEIKDKIARDFEEQSRVLNDVRSHLDDHEKRLENVQRERDELMGIKEQLAAKSEDLEKQIASEREAKSDVSSKYASLEKDLADLQKVRDHFEARCSSLEKDLGDIKAVTKETERALIERIAALELTKDSLKLRATGLETELVLKGTEIGDLTAERNLLRLEVEHYKPQVDDLNKENGALTEANKGLQSRIDALDEQQKGFEANIQQLKSEKKDIQERFDALEVEKQQVEVRVAELETANADLQARFGELEVEKQQVEVRVAELETANADIQARFESLETSKGELELGKAELDTRVKDLEDVQVKYDKLKTRIESIKGQNAKLKSQVGGLLKEQDEQGSQILSLSEERASLRSENASLKDENESLKDENESVTSELRRAESLIGSAAPSIAPSIATFDTGSDAGTVKADDDTPPPPAPEEAPPAPPVEELKDDAASVKSATPEDTERAAPEAEAEPAPEATPAGEDAATEKAESVAPAPTEAGVLEELRQRIAELQERNDQLQSETVMLGSLTAERDDLAARVASFGSLTAERDDLAARVSSLEPEAGQAPQLRQDNLTLTAQLGAVNAQLDGLRASYEASVAEVNGLQQQISGLQQQISSLRGRVASRVASPSGESSKKSSRTKTKDSDKKKEQLVVVRDPNERGRM
;
A
#
# COMPACT_ATOMS: atom_id res chain seq x y z
N MET A 1 68.64 -267.55 -180.81
CA MET A 1 67.25 -267.63 -181.35
C MET A 1 66.27 -266.98 -180.38
N LYS A 2 65.73 -267.68 -179.37
CA LYS A 2 64.58 -267.17 -178.58
C LYS A 2 64.91 -266.15 -177.48
N GLU A 3 65.83 -266.46 -176.58
CA GLU A 3 65.71 -265.93 -175.21
C GLU A 3 66.40 -264.59 -174.98
N GLU A 4 67.42 -264.24 -175.77
CA GLU A 4 68.23 -263.05 -175.50
C GLU A 4 67.56 -261.75 -176.00
N ALA A 5 66.68 -261.85 -177.00
CA ALA A 5 65.73 -260.78 -177.33
C ALA A 5 64.70 -260.56 -176.20
N LYS A 6 64.36 -261.61 -175.43
CA LYS A 6 63.53 -261.53 -174.22
C LYS A 6 64.27 -260.86 -173.05
N SER A 7 65.59 -261.04 -172.97
CA SER A 7 66.43 -260.49 -171.90
C SER A 7 66.60 -258.97 -171.96
N LEU A 8 66.78 -258.41 -173.16
CA LEU A 8 66.92 -256.96 -173.35
C LEU A 8 65.64 -256.19 -172.98
N LEU A 9 64.46 -256.75 -173.28
CA LEU A 9 63.17 -256.11 -172.99
C LEU A 9 62.95 -255.85 -171.49
N GLY A 10 63.49 -256.70 -170.60
CA GLY A 10 63.33 -256.54 -169.16
C GLY A 10 64.12 -255.36 -168.59
N LYS A 11 65.35 -255.13 -169.06
CA LYS A 11 66.27 -254.13 -168.46
C LYS A 11 65.90 -252.69 -168.78
N GLN A 12 65.13 -252.46 -169.85
CA GLN A 12 64.68 -251.11 -170.23
C GLN A 12 63.52 -250.61 -169.34
N PHE A 13 62.74 -251.51 -168.74
CA PHE A 13 61.67 -251.13 -167.82
C PHE A 13 62.19 -250.60 -166.46
N ASP A 14 63.33 -251.13 -165.98
CA ASP A 14 63.96 -250.72 -164.72
C ASP A 14 64.73 -249.38 -164.81
N THR A 15 65.06 -248.90 -166.00
CA THR A 15 65.69 -247.58 -166.18
C THR A 15 64.65 -246.46 -166.12
N ASP A 16 63.54 -246.63 -166.82
CA ASP A 16 62.58 -245.56 -167.05
C ASP A 16 61.83 -245.24 -165.75
N LYS A 17 61.46 -246.27 -164.98
CA LYS A 17 60.81 -246.13 -163.67
C LYS A 17 61.63 -245.32 -162.66
N LYS A 18 62.97 -245.38 -162.71
CA LYS A 18 63.85 -244.61 -161.80
C LYS A 18 63.98 -243.14 -162.20
N LEU A 19 63.65 -242.80 -163.45
CA LEU A 19 63.65 -241.44 -163.96
C LEU A 19 62.35 -240.72 -163.54
N GLU A 20 61.24 -241.46 -163.48
CA GLU A 20 59.94 -240.97 -162.99
C GLU A 20 59.98 -240.63 -161.48
N ASP A 21 60.51 -241.53 -160.64
CA ASP A 21 60.75 -241.30 -159.19
C ASP A 21 61.60 -240.03 -158.91
N ALA A 22 62.47 -239.63 -159.84
CA ALA A 22 63.33 -238.46 -159.70
C ALA A 22 62.59 -237.14 -159.98
N LEU A 23 61.57 -237.16 -160.85
CA LEU A 23 60.82 -235.97 -161.24
C LEU A 23 59.79 -235.55 -160.18
N GLU A 24 59.12 -236.51 -159.52
CA GLU A 24 58.20 -236.19 -158.40
C GLU A 24 58.93 -235.51 -157.22
N ARG A 25 60.19 -235.90 -156.97
CA ARG A 25 61.03 -235.28 -155.93
C ARG A 25 61.48 -233.85 -156.25
N LEU A 26 61.59 -233.49 -157.53
CA LEU A 26 61.83 -232.11 -157.94
C LEU A 26 60.55 -231.26 -157.85
N SER A 27 59.40 -231.83 -158.19
CA SER A 27 58.09 -231.16 -158.07
C SER A 27 57.78 -230.76 -156.63
N THR A 28 57.96 -231.68 -155.68
CA THR A 28 57.69 -231.43 -154.25
C THR A 28 58.60 -230.37 -153.63
N LEU A 29 59.91 -230.38 -153.94
CA LEU A 29 60.86 -229.35 -153.45
C LEU A 29 60.57 -227.95 -154.01
N SER A 30 59.95 -227.83 -155.19
CA SER A 30 59.54 -226.54 -155.74
C SER A 30 58.43 -225.87 -154.90
N ALA A 31 57.50 -226.66 -154.36
CA ALA A 31 56.34 -226.14 -153.63
C ALA A 31 56.72 -225.54 -152.25
N ASP A 32 57.60 -226.19 -151.49
CA ASP A 32 57.99 -225.71 -150.15
C ASP A 32 58.85 -224.43 -150.19
N LYS A 33 59.60 -224.21 -151.28
CA LYS A 33 60.32 -222.94 -151.49
C LYS A 33 59.36 -221.76 -151.64
N GLU A 34 58.31 -221.89 -152.43
CA GLU A 34 57.34 -220.79 -152.62
C GLU A 34 56.54 -220.49 -151.33
N LYS A 35 56.34 -221.51 -150.50
CA LYS A 35 55.58 -221.43 -149.23
C LYS A 35 56.35 -220.71 -148.12
N THR A 36 57.67 -220.90 -148.05
CA THR A 36 58.55 -220.20 -147.10
C THR A 36 58.74 -218.72 -147.47
N GLU A 37 58.76 -218.41 -148.77
CA GLU A 37 58.85 -217.04 -149.28
C GLU A 37 57.61 -216.17 -148.98
N ARG A 38 56.40 -216.73 -148.90
CA ARG A 38 55.20 -215.96 -148.49
C ARG A 38 55.28 -215.49 -147.04
N ARG A 39 55.56 -216.40 -146.10
CA ARG A 39 55.68 -216.07 -144.65
C ARG A 39 56.67 -214.94 -144.38
N ARG A 40 57.80 -214.90 -145.09
CA ARG A 40 58.81 -213.84 -144.92
C ARG A 40 58.31 -212.45 -145.35
N ARG A 41 57.34 -212.35 -146.26
CA ARG A 41 56.73 -211.06 -146.65
C ARG A 41 55.73 -210.59 -145.59
N GLU A 42 54.88 -211.49 -145.12
CA GLU A 42 53.88 -211.24 -144.07
C GLU A 42 54.53 -210.77 -142.74
N GLU A 43 55.67 -211.37 -142.36
CA GLU A 43 56.41 -210.99 -141.14
C GLU A 43 57.04 -209.58 -141.21
N GLN A 44 57.28 -209.05 -142.42
CA GLN A 44 57.84 -207.70 -142.61
C GLN A 44 56.75 -206.63 -142.45
N GLU A 45 55.57 -206.81 -143.06
CA GLU A 45 54.45 -205.85 -142.95
C GLU A 45 54.01 -205.61 -141.49
N ILE A 46 54.13 -206.63 -140.63
CA ILE A 46 53.78 -206.50 -139.20
C ILE A 46 54.77 -205.59 -138.47
N LYS A 47 56.07 -205.69 -138.76
CA LYS A 47 57.11 -204.82 -138.16
C LYS A 47 56.93 -203.38 -138.61
N ASP A 48 56.60 -203.18 -139.89
CA ASP A 48 56.37 -201.86 -140.49
C ASP A 48 55.01 -201.23 -140.07
N LYS A 49 54.15 -201.96 -139.34
CA LYS A 49 53.03 -201.38 -138.57
C LYS A 49 53.47 -200.95 -137.18
N ILE A 50 54.08 -201.86 -136.41
CA ILE A 50 54.50 -201.61 -135.02
C ILE A 50 55.40 -200.38 -134.89
N ALA A 51 56.26 -200.12 -135.89
CA ALA A 51 57.09 -198.91 -135.94
C ALA A 51 56.26 -197.61 -135.98
N ARG A 52 55.19 -197.56 -136.78
CA ARG A 52 54.33 -196.36 -136.92
C ARG A 52 53.49 -196.12 -135.67
N ASP A 53 52.90 -197.18 -135.10
CA ASP A 53 52.10 -197.09 -133.89
C ASP A 53 52.92 -196.50 -132.72
N PHE A 54 54.23 -196.80 -132.66
CA PHE A 54 55.15 -196.26 -131.66
C PHE A 54 55.52 -194.78 -131.90
N GLU A 55 55.66 -194.35 -133.16
CA GLU A 55 55.87 -192.93 -133.51
C GLU A 55 54.64 -192.06 -133.18
N GLU A 56 53.41 -192.58 -133.41
CA GLU A 56 52.19 -191.86 -133.05
C GLU A 56 51.99 -191.74 -131.54
N GLN A 57 52.23 -192.81 -130.76
CA GLN A 57 52.23 -192.73 -129.29
C GLN A 57 53.27 -191.73 -128.75
N SER A 58 54.45 -191.66 -129.39
CA SER A 58 55.50 -190.71 -129.04
C SER A 58 55.13 -189.25 -129.32
N ARG A 59 54.25 -188.97 -130.29
CA ARG A 59 53.68 -187.61 -130.50
C ARG A 59 52.71 -187.24 -129.40
N VAL A 60 51.71 -188.08 -129.14
CA VAL A 60 50.65 -187.80 -128.15
C VAL A 60 51.21 -187.54 -126.75
N LEU A 61 52.28 -188.26 -126.35
CA LEU A 61 52.96 -188.04 -125.08
C LEU A 61 53.65 -186.66 -124.95
N ASN A 62 54.06 -186.04 -126.06
CA ASN A 62 54.64 -184.69 -126.06
C ASN A 62 53.56 -183.60 -126.00
N ASP A 63 52.44 -183.78 -126.71
CA ASP A 63 51.30 -182.84 -126.66
C ASP A 63 50.70 -182.77 -125.24
N VAL A 64 50.52 -183.93 -124.58
CA VAL A 64 50.07 -184.00 -123.18
C VAL A 64 51.04 -183.31 -122.21
N ARG A 65 52.35 -183.41 -122.45
CA ARG A 65 53.36 -182.65 -121.68
C ARG A 65 53.22 -181.15 -121.87
N SER A 66 53.07 -180.66 -123.11
CA SER A 66 52.91 -179.24 -123.39
C SER A 66 51.68 -178.64 -122.69
N HIS A 67 50.59 -179.40 -122.58
CA HIS A 67 49.42 -178.96 -121.84
C HIS A 67 49.63 -178.92 -120.31
N LEU A 68 50.48 -179.78 -119.75
CA LEU A 68 50.80 -179.77 -118.32
C LEU A 68 51.54 -178.47 -117.93
N ASP A 69 52.63 -178.14 -118.65
CA ASP A 69 53.41 -176.92 -118.45
C ASP A 69 52.55 -175.64 -118.49
N ASP A 70 51.57 -175.58 -119.40
CA ASP A 70 50.65 -174.44 -119.53
C ASP A 70 49.59 -174.38 -118.41
N HIS A 71 49.25 -175.50 -117.79
CA HIS A 71 48.42 -175.53 -116.60
C HIS A 71 49.19 -175.12 -115.33
N GLU A 72 50.47 -175.47 -115.21
CA GLU A 72 51.32 -175.03 -114.09
C GLU A 72 51.55 -173.50 -114.12
N LYS A 73 51.86 -172.92 -115.28
CA LYS A 73 51.97 -171.45 -115.46
C LYS A 73 50.70 -170.69 -115.06
N ARG A 74 49.51 -171.27 -115.34
CA ARG A 74 48.21 -170.70 -114.94
C ARG A 74 48.02 -170.74 -113.42
N LEU A 75 48.45 -171.81 -112.76
CA LEU A 75 48.39 -171.93 -111.30
C LEU A 75 49.30 -170.90 -110.60
N GLU A 76 50.50 -170.64 -111.11
CA GLU A 76 51.36 -169.60 -110.54
C GLU A 76 50.73 -168.20 -110.61
N ASN A 77 50.10 -167.85 -111.74
CA ASN A 77 49.48 -166.53 -111.91
C ASN A 77 48.30 -166.33 -110.95
N VAL A 78 47.45 -167.34 -110.75
CA VAL A 78 46.35 -167.29 -109.77
C VAL A 78 46.89 -167.17 -108.33
N GLN A 79 48.07 -167.72 -108.02
CA GLN A 79 48.71 -167.52 -106.72
C GLN A 79 49.20 -166.07 -106.55
N ARG A 80 49.78 -165.45 -107.58
CA ARG A 80 50.20 -164.04 -107.56
C ARG A 80 49.00 -163.10 -107.34
N GLU A 81 47.93 -163.28 -108.12
CA GLU A 81 46.69 -162.49 -107.98
C GLU A 81 46.07 -162.60 -106.58
N ARG A 82 46.05 -163.80 -105.99
CA ARG A 82 45.58 -164.03 -104.60
C ARG A 82 46.39 -163.23 -103.58
N ASP A 83 47.71 -163.20 -103.73
CA ASP A 83 48.61 -162.58 -102.75
C ASP A 83 48.60 -161.04 -102.86
N GLU A 84 48.42 -160.50 -104.08
CA GLU A 84 48.12 -159.08 -104.29
C GLU A 84 46.77 -158.68 -103.64
N LEU A 85 45.72 -159.50 -103.81
CA LEU A 85 44.41 -159.27 -103.19
C LEU A 85 44.45 -159.33 -101.65
N MET A 86 45.32 -160.17 -101.06
CA MET A 86 45.56 -160.17 -99.62
C MET A 86 46.17 -158.83 -99.16
N GLY A 87 47.21 -158.33 -99.84
CA GLY A 87 47.82 -157.04 -99.51
C GLY A 87 46.85 -155.85 -99.61
N ILE A 88 45.97 -155.84 -100.61
CA ILE A 88 44.90 -154.83 -100.75
C ILE A 88 43.90 -154.91 -99.58
N LYS A 89 43.52 -156.12 -99.16
CA LYS A 89 42.61 -156.34 -98.03
C LYS A 89 43.20 -155.81 -96.71
N GLU A 90 44.48 -156.03 -96.45
CA GLU A 90 45.16 -155.53 -95.24
C GLU A 90 45.26 -154.00 -95.23
N GLN A 91 45.57 -153.38 -96.37
CA GLN A 91 45.55 -151.91 -96.50
C GLN A 91 44.16 -151.30 -96.30
N LEU A 92 43.10 -151.98 -96.71
CA LEU A 92 41.72 -151.55 -96.46
C LEU A 92 41.32 -151.69 -94.98
N ALA A 93 41.77 -152.76 -94.31
CA ALA A 93 41.54 -152.94 -92.88
C ALA A 93 42.20 -151.83 -92.05
N ALA A 94 43.48 -151.52 -92.31
CA ALA A 94 44.19 -150.44 -91.64
C ALA A 94 43.51 -149.06 -91.83
N LYS A 95 43.07 -148.76 -93.05
CA LYS A 95 42.31 -147.52 -93.35
C LYS A 95 40.97 -147.46 -92.62
N SER A 96 40.31 -148.59 -92.37
CA SER A 96 39.07 -148.63 -91.58
C SER A 96 39.35 -148.28 -90.11
N GLU A 97 40.41 -148.84 -89.53
CA GLU A 97 40.78 -148.60 -88.13
C GLU A 97 41.17 -147.13 -87.87
N ASP A 98 41.90 -146.50 -88.80
CA ASP A 98 42.27 -145.08 -88.67
C ASP A 98 41.08 -144.14 -88.87
N LEU A 99 40.13 -144.46 -89.76
CA LEU A 99 38.88 -143.72 -89.88
C LEU A 99 38.00 -143.85 -88.63
N GLU A 100 37.95 -145.02 -87.99
CA GLU A 100 37.23 -145.20 -86.72
C GLU A 100 37.84 -144.37 -85.58
N LYS A 101 39.18 -144.28 -85.49
CA LYS A 101 39.87 -143.39 -84.53
C LYS A 101 39.57 -141.92 -84.81
N GLN A 102 39.54 -141.50 -86.07
CA GLN A 102 39.21 -140.12 -86.44
C GLN A 102 37.75 -139.76 -86.11
N ILE A 103 36.81 -140.68 -86.35
CA ILE A 103 35.40 -140.51 -85.97
C ILE A 103 35.24 -140.45 -84.43
N ALA A 104 36.08 -141.17 -83.67
CA ALA A 104 36.07 -141.09 -82.21
C ALA A 104 36.54 -139.73 -81.70
N SER A 105 37.66 -139.19 -82.20
CA SER A 105 38.16 -137.88 -81.77
C SER A 105 37.27 -136.71 -82.24
N GLU A 106 36.64 -136.80 -83.42
CA GLU A 106 35.62 -135.82 -83.83
C GLU A 106 34.38 -135.82 -82.94
N ARG A 107 33.95 -136.99 -82.42
CA ARG A 107 32.85 -137.08 -81.44
C ARG A 107 33.22 -136.45 -80.10
N GLU A 108 34.44 -136.68 -79.62
CA GLU A 108 34.97 -136.07 -78.40
C GLU A 108 35.05 -134.54 -78.54
N ALA A 109 35.67 -134.03 -79.62
CA ALA A 109 35.70 -132.61 -79.95
C ALA A 109 34.30 -131.99 -80.07
N LYS A 110 33.33 -132.70 -80.65
CA LYS A 110 31.93 -132.25 -80.74
C LYS A 110 31.25 -132.16 -79.37
N SER A 111 31.52 -133.10 -78.45
CA SER A 111 31.06 -133.02 -77.07
C SER A 111 31.65 -131.79 -76.36
N ASP A 112 32.94 -131.57 -76.56
CA ASP A 112 33.71 -130.47 -75.98
C ASP A 112 33.33 -129.09 -76.53
N VAL A 113 32.81 -129.02 -77.76
CA VAL A 113 32.20 -127.83 -78.34
C VAL A 113 30.78 -127.63 -77.78
N SER A 114 30.00 -128.71 -77.63
CA SER A 114 28.64 -128.63 -77.09
C SER A 114 28.60 -128.17 -75.63
N SER A 115 29.57 -128.59 -74.80
CA SER A 115 29.69 -128.12 -73.41
C SER A 115 30.06 -126.64 -73.32
N LYS A 116 30.97 -126.18 -74.19
CA LYS A 116 31.37 -124.76 -74.28
C LYS A 116 30.23 -123.86 -74.77
N TYR A 117 29.38 -124.33 -75.69
CA TYR A 117 28.16 -123.63 -76.08
C TYR A 117 27.17 -123.50 -74.91
N ALA A 118 26.95 -124.58 -74.13
CA ALA A 118 26.07 -124.53 -72.97
C ALA A 118 26.55 -123.57 -71.87
N SER A 119 27.87 -123.45 -71.65
CA SER A 119 28.41 -122.41 -70.74
C SER A 119 28.23 -121.00 -71.30
N LEU A 120 28.49 -120.79 -72.60
CA LEU A 120 28.31 -119.48 -73.24
C LEU A 120 26.84 -119.02 -73.24
N GLU A 121 25.89 -119.93 -73.43
CA GLU A 121 24.45 -119.65 -73.34
C GLU A 121 24.03 -119.22 -71.93
N LYS A 122 24.59 -119.88 -70.89
CA LYS A 122 24.41 -119.46 -69.50
C LYS A 122 25.02 -118.09 -69.21
N ASP A 123 26.27 -117.87 -69.65
CA ASP A 123 26.97 -116.60 -69.43
C ASP A 123 26.26 -115.44 -70.15
N LEU A 124 25.69 -115.67 -71.33
CA LEU A 124 24.82 -114.71 -72.03
C LEU A 124 23.54 -114.40 -71.24
N ALA A 125 22.90 -115.42 -70.64
CA ALA A 125 21.71 -115.23 -69.82
C ALA A 125 22.00 -114.48 -68.50
N ASP A 126 23.16 -114.70 -67.88
CA ASP A 126 23.59 -113.97 -66.69
C ASP A 126 24.04 -112.53 -67.03
N LEU A 127 24.73 -112.32 -68.16
CA LEU A 127 25.03 -110.98 -68.71
C LEU A 127 23.76 -110.20 -69.08
N GLN A 128 22.69 -110.89 -69.54
CA GLN A 128 21.40 -110.25 -69.78
C GLN A 128 20.77 -109.76 -68.47
N LYS A 129 20.69 -110.58 -67.42
CA LYS A 129 20.19 -110.14 -66.10
C LYS A 129 20.98 -108.93 -65.56
N VAL A 130 22.30 -108.91 -65.75
CA VAL A 130 23.17 -107.79 -65.35
C VAL A 130 22.84 -106.52 -66.15
N ARG A 131 22.67 -106.63 -67.47
CA ARG A 131 22.21 -105.53 -68.34
C ARG A 131 20.85 -105.00 -67.88
N ASP A 132 19.86 -105.88 -67.71
CA ASP A 132 18.49 -105.52 -67.33
C ASP A 132 18.47 -104.79 -65.96
N HIS A 133 19.33 -105.21 -65.02
CA HIS A 133 19.53 -104.52 -63.74
C HIS A 133 20.18 -103.13 -63.91
N PHE A 134 21.20 -103.00 -64.77
CA PHE A 134 21.80 -101.69 -65.07
C PHE A 134 20.82 -100.77 -65.80
N GLU A 135 20.00 -101.26 -66.71
CA GLU A 135 18.99 -100.50 -67.46
C GLU A 135 17.87 -100.01 -66.53
N ALA A 136 17.41 -100.85 -65.59
CA ALA A 136 16.50 -100.44 -64.53
C ALA A 136 17.12 -99.37 -63.60
N ARG A 137 18.41 -99.50 -63.27
CA ARG A 137 19.14 -98.52 -62.44
C ARG A 137 19.43 -97.20 -63.17
N CYS A 138 19.67 -97.24 -64.48
CA CYS A 138 19.73 -96.04 -65.31
C CYS A 138 18.36 -95.36 -65.35
N SER A 139 17.29 -96.11 -65.56
CA SER A 139 15.91 -95.59 -65.56
C SER A 139 15.53 -94.93 -64.21
N SER A 140 15.96 -95.51 -63.08
CA SER A 140 15.73 -94.88 -61.77
C SER A 140 16.57 -93.61 -61.60
N LEU A 141 17.86 -93.64 -61.95
CA LEU A 141 18.73 -92.46 -61.86
C LEU A 141 18.30 -91.33 -62.80
N GLU A 142 17.76 -91.64 -63.98
CA GLU A 142 17.18 -90.64 -64.89
C GLU A 142 15.92 -89.99 -64.31
N LYS A 143 15.06 -90.78 -63.64
CA LYS A 143 13.93 -90.25 -62.87
C LYS A 143 14.39 -89.38 -61.71
N ASP A 144 15.33 -89.86 -60.90
CA ASP A 144 15.87 -89.11 -59.75
C ASP A 144 16.52 -87.80 -60.22
N LEU A 145 17.25 -87.80 -61.33
CA LEU A 145 17.78 -86.59 -61.97
C LEU A 145 16.69 -85.68 -62.54
N GLY A 146 15.56 -86.22 -62.97
CA GLY A 146 14.37 -85.46 -63.37
C GLY A 146 13.73 -84.75 -62.19
N ASP A 147 13.47 -85.49 -61.10
CA ASP A 147 12.87 -84.99 -59.87
C ASP A 147 13.79 -83.95 -59.19
N ILE A 148 15.12 -84.19 -59.14
CA ILE A 148 16.11 -83.21 -58.67
C ILE A 148 16.07 -81.94 -59.52
N LYS A 149 16.04 -82.04 -60.87
CA LYS A 149 15.93 -80.86 -61.75
C LYS A 149 14.62 -80.09 -61.59
N ALA A 150 13.53 -80.78 -61.26
CA ALA A 150 12.25 -80.13 -60.96
C ALA A 150 12.34 -79.32 -59.65
N VAL A 151 12.82 -79.95 -58.57
CA VAL A 151 13.05 -79.29 -57.27
C VAL A 151 14.05 -78.13 -57.39
N THR A 152 15.13 -78.28 -58.17
CA THR A 152 16.07 -77.18 -58.43
C THR A 152 15.36 -75.99 -59.08
N LYS A 153 14.60 -76.21 -60.17
CA LYS A 153 13.85 -75.12 -60.83
C LYS A 153 12.80 -74.48 -59.93
N GLU A 154 12.14 -75.26 -59.08
CA GLU A 154 11.14 -74.74 -58.14
C GLU A 154 11.78 -73.92 -57.02
N THR A 155 12.94 -74.34 -56.51
CA THR A 155 13.72 -73.54 -55.54
C THR A 155 14.36 -72.29 -56.18
N GLU A 156 14.89 -72.37 -57.41
CA GLU A 156 15.32 -71.21 -58.19
C GLU A 156 14.17 -70.20 -58.37
N ARG A 157 12.98 -70.68 -58.75
CA ARG A 157 11.78 -69.84 -58.88
C ARG A 157 11.38 -69.21 -57.55
N ALA A 158 11.32 -69.97 -56.46
CA ALA A 158 10.98 -69.44 -55.13
C ALA A 158 12.02 -68.41 -54.64
N LEU A 159 13.30 -68.58 -54.99
CA LEU A 159 14.34 -67.60 -54.72
C LEU A 159 14.17 -66.33 -55.57
N ILE A 160 13.81 -66.43 -56.84
CA ILE A 160 13.51 -65.27 -57.71
C ILE A 160 12.28 -64.51 -57.19
N GLU A 161 11.20 -65.21 -56.85
CA GLU A 161 9.98 -64.59 -56.28
C GLU A 161 10.28 -63.92 -54.93
N ARG A 162 11.14 -64.52 -54.09
CA ARG A 162 11.63 -63.89 -52.85
C ARG A 162 12.53 -62.67 -53.10
N ILE A 163 13.40 -62.71 -54.10
CA ILE A 163 14.26 -61.57 -54.48
C ILE A 163 13.39 -60.40 -54.93
N ALA A 164 12.41 -60.63 -55.83
CA ALA A 164 11.50 -59.59 -56.30
C ALA A 164 10.70 -58.95 -55.14
N ALA A 165 10.25 -59.75 -54.16
CA ALA A 165 9.60 -59.23 -52.96
C ALA A 165 10.53 -58.41 -52.05
N LEU A 166 11.80 -58.81 -51.93
CA LEU A 166 12.83 -58.07 -51.20
C LEU A 166 13.24 -56.77 -51.92
N GLU A 167 13.24 -56.75 -53.25
CA GLU A 167 13.49 -55.55 -54.05
C GLU A 167 12.33 -54.56 -53.96
N LEU A 168 11.08 -55.02 -54.06
CA LEU A 168 9.89 -54.16 -53.90
C LEU A 168 9.80 -53.56 -52.49
N THR A 169 10.11 -54.35 -51.44
CA THR A 169 10.15 -53.83 -50.06
C THR A 169 11.33 -52.89 -49.82
N LYS A 170 12.51 -53.16 -50.40
CA LYS A 170 13.67 -52.25 -50.39
C LYS A 170 13.33 -50.91 -51.05
N ASP A 171 12.68 -50.91 -52.21
CA ASP A 171 12.33 -49.67 -52.92
C ASP A 171 11.19 -48.91 -52.21
N SER A 172 10.25 -49.62 -51.58
CA SER A 172 9.25 -49.02 -50.68
C SER A 172 9.90 -48.36 -49.44
N LEU A 173 10.86 -49.04 -48.80
CA LEU A 173 11.63 -48.48 -47.68
C LEU A 173 12.50 -47.30 -48.13
N LYS A 174 13.08 -47.35 -49.32
CA LYS A 174 13.86 -46.25 -49.91
C LYS A 174 12.98 -45.03 -50.19
N LEU A 175 11.78 -45.23 -50.73
CA LEU A 175 10.80 -44.14 -50.93
C LEU A 175 10.40 -43.51 -49.59
N ARG A 176 10.16 -44.33 -48.56
CA ARG A 176 9.88 -43.85 -47.20
C ARG A 176 11.06 -43.10 -46.60
N ALA A 177 12.30 -43.57 -46.80
CA ALA A 177 13.50 -42.86 -46.36
C ALA A 177 13.61 -41.49 -47.03
N THR A 178 13.46 -41.40 -48.36
CA THR A 178 13.47 -40.10 -49.06
C THR A 178 12.33 -39.17 -48.64
N GLY A 179 11.16 -39.72 -48.28
CA GLY A 179 10.06 -38.94 -47.71
C GLY A 179 10.43 -38.33 -46.35
N LEU A 180 10.97 -39.13 -45.43
CA LEU A 180 11.44 -38.69 -44.12
C LEU A 180 12.62 -37.71 -44.23
N GLU A 181 13.52 -37.88 -45.21
CA GLU A 181 14.58 -36.91 -45.53
C GLU A 181 13.98 -35.56 -45.96
N THR A 182 12.96 -35.55 -46.83
CA THR A 182 12.29 -34.29 -47.21
C THR A 182 11.51 -33.65 -46.07
N GLU A 183 10.86 -34.45 -45.20
CA GLU A 183 10.15 -33.95 -44.03
C GLU A 183 11.12 -33.34 -43.00
N LEU A 184 12.29 -33.98 -42.78
CA LEU A 184 13.35 -33.48 -41.92
C LEU A 184 13.93 -32.16 -42.45
N VAL A 185 14.12 -32.02 -43.77
CA VAL A 185 14.53 -30.75 -44.39
C VAL A 185 13.47 -29.67 -44.20
N LEU A 186 12.18 -29.97 -44.42
CA LEU A 186 11.08 -29.01 -44.24
C LEU A 186 10.96 -28.55 -42.77
N LYS A 187 11.07 -29.48 -41.82
CA LYS A 187 11.10 -29.15 -40.38
C LYS A 187 12.37 -28.38 -40.00
N GLY A 188 13.50 -28.64 -40.67
CA GLY A 188 14.72 -27.85 -40.55
C GLY A 188 14.54 -26.39 -40.99
N THR A 189 13.84 -26.15 -42.11
CA THR A 189 13.50 -24.79 -42.55
C THR A 189 12.52 -24.09 -41.61
N GLU A 190 11.45 -24.79 -41.18
CA GLU A 190 10.45 -24.25 -40.23
C GLU A 190 11.08 -23.86 -38.88
N ILE A 191 12.00 -24.67 -38.36
CA ILE A 191 12.78 -24.34 -37.15
C ILE A 191 13.71 -23.14 -37.40
N GLY A 192 14.24 -22.98 -38.62
CA GLY A 192 15.03 -21.82 -39.03
C GLY A 192 14.21 -20.52 -39.06
N ASP A 193 13.03 -20.56 -39.68
CA ASP A 193 12.12 -19.42 -39.79
C ASP A 193 11.59 -18.99 -38.41
N LEU A 194 11.12 -19.94 -37.59
CA LEU A 194 10.72 -19.69 -36.20
C LEU A 194 11.89 -19.18 -35.34
N THR A 195 13.12 -19.61 -35.61
CA THR A 195 14.33 -19.07 -34.96
C THR A 195 14.59 -17.63 -35.36
N ALA A 196 14.36 -17.26 -36.63
CA ALA A 196 14.49 -15.89 -37.10
C ALA A 196 13.39 -14.98 -36.51
N GLU A 197 12.12 -15.42 -36.52
CA GLU A 197 11.00 -14.71 -35.89
C GLU A 197 11.22 -14.48 -34.39
N ARG A 198 11.59 -15.53 -33.64
CA ARG A 198 11.95 -15.41 -32.22
C ARG A 198 13.08 -14.42 -31.98
N ASN A 199 14.08 -14.37 -32.86
CA ASN A 199 15.18 -13.40 -32.75
C ASN A 199 14.71 -11.96 -33.06
N LEU A 200 13.79 -11.78 -34.01
CA LEU A 200 13.19 -10.48 -34.34
C LEU A 200 12.33 -9.96 -33.17
N LEU A 201 11.42 -10.78 -32.65
CA LEU A 201 10.59 -10.48 -31.48
C LEU A 201 11.45 -10.18 -30.24
N ARG A 202 12.58 -10.88 -30.08
CA ARG A 202 13.55 -10.59 -29.02
C ARG A 202 14.19 -9.21 -29.20
N LEU A 203 14.59 -8.83 -30.41
CA LEU A 203 15.14 -7.49 -30.68
C LEU A 203 14.08 -6.40 -30.47
N GLU A 204 12.81 -6.67 -30.78
CA GLU A 204 11.70 -5.76 -30.51
C GLU A 204 11.44 -5.59 -29.00
N VAL A 205 11.47 -6.68 -28.22
CA VAL A 205 11.42 -6.63 -26.74
C VAL A 205 12.63 -5.88 -26.16
N GLU A 206 13.84 -6.12 -26.69
CA GLU A 206 15.06 -5.39 -26.29
C GLU A 206 15.01 -3.90 -26.72
N HIS A 207 14.20 -3.54 -27.73
CA HIS A 207 13.96 -2.16 -28.17
C HIS A 207 12.92 -1.42 -27.30
N TYR A 208 11.77 -2.02 -26.98
CA TYR A 208 10.77 -1.36 -26.13
C TYR A 208 11.16 -1.33 -24.65
N LYS A 209 12.02 -2.23 -24.18
CA LYS A 209 12.46 -2.25 -22.77
C LYS A 209 13.01 -0.91 -22.26
N PRO A 210 13.99 -0.23 -22.91
CA PRO A 210 14.45 1.07 -22.46
C PRO A 210 13.35 2.14 -22.50
N GLN A 211 12.41 2.09 -23.45
CA GLN A 211 11.26 3.01 -23.48
C GLN A 211 10.34 2.81 -22.27
N VAL A 212 10.09 1.56 -21.85
CA VAL A 212 9.35 1.24 -20.62
C VAL A 212 10.12 1.68 -19.39
N ASP A 213 11.44 1.44 -19.33
CA ASP A 213 12.30 1.88 -18.22
C ASP A 213 12.34 3.42 -18.09
N ASP A 214 12.33 4.17 -19.21
CA ASP A 214 12.30 5.63 -19.21
C ASP A 214 10.90 6.19 -18.86
N LEU A 215 9.82 5.61 -19.39
CA LEU A 215 8.45 5.96 -18.96
C LEU A 215 8.20 5.67 -17.47
N ASN A 216 8.83 4.64 -16.91
CA ASN A 216 8.77 4.36 -15.47
C ASN A 216 9.54 5.41 -14.64
N LYS A 217 10.68 5.91 -15.14
CA LYS A 217 11.40 7.04 -14.51
C LYS A 217 10.58 8.32 -14.57
N GLU A 218 9.94 8.61 -15.70
CA GLU A 218 9.08 9.79 -15.87
C GLU A 218 7.85 9.73 -14.94
N ASN A 219 7.14 8.60 -14.89
CA ASN A 219 6.05 8.39 -13.94
C ASN A 219 6.51 8.51 -12.47
N GLY A 220 7.71 8.03 -12.13
CA GLY A 220 8.30 8.24 -10.81
C GLY A 220 8.56 9.72 -10.50
N ALA A 221 9.17 10.45 -11.44
CA ALA A 221 9.43 11.89 -11.29
C ALA A 221 8.14 12.71 -11.20
N LEU A 222 7.11 12.39 -12.00
CA LEU A 222 5.78 13.00 -11.92
C LEU A 222 5.08 12.68 -10.59
N THR A 223 5.27 11.48 -10.05
CA THR A 223 4.73 11.11 -8.73
C THR A 223 5.36 11.93 -7.59
N GLU A 224 6.68 12.13 -7.60
CA GLU A 224 7.34 13.01 -6.63
C GLU A 224 6.98 14.50 -6.84
N ALA A 225 6.84 14.94 -8.09
CA ALA A 225 6.36 16.29 -8.40
C ALA A 225 4.94 16.52 -7.87
N ASN A 226 4.03 15.55 -8.03
CA ASN A 226 2.67 15.61 -7.50
C ASN A 226 2.63 15.63 -5.96
N LYS A 227 3.49 14.87 -5.28
CA LYS A 227 3.66 14.98 -3.82
C LYS A 227 4.12 16.38 -3.41
N GLY A 228 5.12 16.93 -4.10
CA GLY A 228 5.62 18.29 -3.86
C GLY A 228 4.58 19.39 -4.11
N LEU A 229 3.70 19.20 -5.11
CA LEU A 229 2.54 20.06 -5.34
C LEU A 229 1.50 19.92 -4.22
N GLN A 230 1.18 18.70 -3.78
CA GLN A 230 0.24 18.48 -2.67
C GLN A 230 0.71 19.16 -1.39
N SER A 231 1.97 18.93 -0.96
CA SER A 231 2.53 19.60 0.23
C SER A 231 2.57 21.13 0.11
N ARG A 232 2.54 21.69 -1.11
CA ARG A 232 2.41 23.13 -1.34
C ARG A 232 0.96 23.61 -1.30
N ILE A 233 -0.01 22.79 -1.70
CA ILE A 233 -1.45 23.04 -1.48
C ILE A 233 -1.73 23.04 0.02
N ASP A 234 -1.31 21.99 0.74
CA ASP A 234 -1.50 21.86 2.19
C ASP A 234 -0.95 23.08 2.96
N ALA A 235 0.23 23.58 2.55
CA ALA A 235 0.86 24.77 3.12
C ALA A 235 0.16 26.10 2.76
N LEU A 236 -0.49 26.18 1.59
CA LEU A 236 -1.28 27.35 1.18
C LEU A 236 -2.64 27.37 1.89
N ASP A 237 -3.28 26.22 2.08
CA ASP A 237 -4.52 26.08 2.86
C ASP A 237 -4.29 26.49 4.33
N GLU A 238 -3.15 26.12 4.92
CA GLU A 238 -2.81 26.54 6.28
C GLU A 238 -2.52 28.06 6.37
N GLN A 239 -1.90 28.65 5.35
CA GLN A 239 -1.80 30.11 5.23
C GLN A 239 -3.17 30.78 5.09
N GLN A 240 -4.09 30.20 4.30
CA GLN A 240 -5.44 30.71 4.14
C GLN A 240 -6.24 30.67 5.45
N LYS A 241 -6.13 29.60 6.24
CA LYS A 241 -6.71 29.53 7.61
C LYS A 241 -6.13 30.63 8.50
N GLY A 242 -4.81 30.85 8.46
CA GLY A 242 -4.14 31.92 9.20
C GLY A 242 -4.62 33.32 8.80
N PHE A 243 -4.81 33.56 7.50
CA PHE A 243 -5.36 34.83 7.01
C PHE A 243 -6.84 35.02 7.41
N GLU A 244 -7.67 33.98 7.33
CA GLU A 244 -9.07 34.08 7.78
C GLU A 244 -9.16 34.33 9.30
N ALA A 245 -8.33 33.67 10.11
CA ALA A 245 -8.24 33.93 11.55
C ALA A 245 -7.86 35.39 11.85
N ASN A 246 -6.84 35.92 11.17
CA ASN A 246 -6.46 37.33 11.27
C ASN A 246 -7.58 38.28 10.81
N ILE A 247 -8.32 37.92 9.75
CA ILE A 247 -9.48 38.69 9.26
C ILE A 247 -10.61 38.70 10.31
N GLN A 248 -10.86 37.60 11.01
CA GLN A 248 -11.85 37.55 12.09
C GLN A 248 -11.39 38.36 13.31
N GLN A 249 -10.11 38.27 13.70
CA GLN A 249 -9.54 39.11 14.75
C GLN A 249 -9.69 40.61 14.43
N LEU A 250 -9.33 41.04 13.22
CA LEU A 250 -9.47 42.42 12.77
C LEU A 250 -10.93 42.89 12.69
N LYS A 251 -11.90 41.99 12.44
CA LYS A 251 -13.33 42.30 12.55
C LYS A 251 -13.75 42.57 14.00
N SER A 252 -13.29 41.76 14.96
CA SER A 252 -13.54 42.02 16.40
C SER A 252 -12.85 43.30 16.87
N GLU A 253 -11.56 43.51 16.58
CA GLU A 253 -10.85 44.73 16.95
C GLU A 253 -11.51 45.98 16.37
N LYS A 254 -11.99 45.92 15.11
CA LYS A 254 -12.77 47.02 14.51
C LYS A 254 -14.09 47.27 15.25
N LYS A 255 -14.80 46.23 15.69
CA LYS A 255 -16.04 46.37 16.46
C LYS A 255 -15.77 47.01 17.82
N ASP A 256 -14.75 46.54 18.54
CA ASP A 256 -14.34 47.08 19.84
C ASP A 256 -13.88 48.56 19.73
N ILE A 257 -13.21 48.92 18.63
CA ILE A 257 -12.84 50.31 18.33
C ILE A 257 -14.07 51.17 18.01
N GLN A 258 -15.06 50.63 17.27
CA GLN A 258 -16.31 51.34 16.98
C GLN A 258 -17.10 51.60 18.27
N GLU A 259 -17.26 50.59 19.14
CA GLU A 259 -17.98 50.73 20.41
C GLU A 259 -17.30 51.75 21.35
N ARG A 260 -15.97 51.83 21.34
CA ARG A 260 -15.21 52.89 22.04
C ARG A 260 -15.39 54.27 21.41
N PHE A 261 -15.46 54.37 20.08
CA PHE A 261 -15.69 55.63 19.38
C PHE A 261 -17.09 56.17 19.69
N ASP A 262 -18.11 55.32 19.60
CA ASP A 262 -19.50 55.66 19.89
C ASP A 262 -19.66 56.10 21.36
N ALA A 263 -18.96 55.45 22.30
CA ALA A 263 -18.92 55.85 23.70
C ALA A 263 -18.22 57.21 23.92
N LEU A 264 -17.12 57.49 23.22
CA LEU A 264 -16.42 58.79 23.29
C LEU A 264 -17.25 59.94 22.70
N GLU A 265 -18.02 59.68 21.64
CA GLU A 265 -18.94 60.68 21.07
C GLU A 265 -20.10 61.00 22.03
N VAL A 266 -20.58 60.02 22.82
CA VAL A 266 -21.53 60.25 23.92
C VAL A 266 -20.89 61.00 25.09
N GLU A 267 -19.65 60.68 25.50
CA GLU A 267 -18.94 61.41 26.55
C GLU A 267 -18.72 62.88 26.15
N LYS A 268 -18.28 63.12 24.91
CA LYS A 268 -18.17 64.45 24.31
C LYS A 268 -19.49 65.23 24.39
N GLN A 269 -20.62 64.64 23.98
CA GLN A 269 -21.93 65.29 24.07
C GLN A 269 -22.31 65.65 25.52
N GLN A 270 -21.98 64.80 26.51
CA GLN A 270 -22.17 65.14 27.92
C GLN A 270 -21.26 66.27 28.41
N VAL A 271 -20.05 66.40 27.86
CA VAL A 271 -19.16 67.53 28.15
C VAL A 271 -19.68 68.81 27.51
N GLU A 272 -20.14 68.77 26.26
CA GLU A 272 -20.75 69.90 25.55
C GLU A 272 -21.99 70.43 26.30
N VAL A 273 -22.85 69.56 26.81
CA VAL A 273 -23.99 69.95 27.68
C VAL A 273 -23.51 70.60 28.97
N ARG A 274 -22.53 70.01 29.68
CA ARG A 274 -21.97 70.61 30.91
C ARG A 274 -21.31 71.97 30.68
N VAL A 275 -20.70 72.20 29.52
CA VAL A 275 -20.15 73.52 29.16
C VAL A 275 -21.28 74.54 29.03
N ALA A 276 -22.38 74.22 28.33
CA ALA A 276 -23.53 75.11 28.23
C ALA A 276 -24.22 75.37 29.59
N GLU A 277 -24.31 74.36 30.46
CA GLU A 277 -24.77 74.54 31.85
C GLU A 277 -23.87 75.51 32.64
N LEU A 278 -22.55 75.38 32.52
CA LEU A 278 -21.59 76.28 33.16
C LEU A 278 -21.61 77.70 32.58
N GLU A 279 -21.80 77.86 31.26
CA GLU A 279 -21.95 79.17 30.62
C GLU A 279 -23.21 79.89 31.10
N THR A 280 -24.35 79.20 31.20
CA THR A 280 -25.59 79.79 31.76
C THR A 280 -25.45 80.15 33.24
N ALA A 281 -24.87 79.27 34.07
CA ALA A 281 -24.61 79.57 35.47
C ALA A 281 -23.64 80.76 35.68
N ASN A 282 -22.66 80.93 34.78
CA ASN A 282 -21.74 82.08 34.81
C ASN A 282 -22.43 83.38 34.38
N ALA A 283 -23.34 83.34 33.40
CA ALA A 283 -24.17 84.48 33.03
C ALA A 283 -25.10 84.91 34.19
N ASP A 284 -25.74 83.97 34.88
CA ASP A 284 -26.56 84.22 36.07
C ASP A 284 -25.73 84.85 37.21
N LEU A 285 -24.49 84.38 37.42
CA LEU A 285 -23.57 84.98 38.40
C LEU A 285 -23.17 86.41 38.00
N GLN A 286 -22.88 86.67 36.72
CA GLN A 286 -22.60 88.03 36.23
C GLN A 286 -23.79 88.97 36.41
N ALA A 287 -25.02 88.50 36.15
CA ALA A 287 -26.23 89.28 36.39
C ALA A 287 -26.37 89.67 37.87
N ARG A 288 -26.22 88.70 38.80
CA ARG A 288 -26.26 88.96 40.25
C ARG A 288 -25.15 89.90 40.73
N PHE A 289 -23.95 89.82 40.17
CA PHE A 289 -22.89 90.80 40.46
C PHE A 289 -23.26 92.21 39.99
N GLY A 290 -23.94 92.35 38.85
CA GLY A 290 -24.49 93.62 38.39
C GLY A 290 -25.58 94.17 39.32
N GLU A 291 -26.49 93.32 39.77
CA GLU A 291 -27.53 93.68 40.75
C GLU A 291 -26.92 94.14 42.09
N LEU A 292 -25.93 93.41 42.61
CA LEU A 292 -25.22 93.76 43.85
C LEU A 292 -24.43 95.07 43.75
N GLU A 293 -23.79 95.35 42.62
CA GLU A 293 -23.10 96.64 42.41
C GLU A 293 -24.09 97.81 42.32
N VAL A 294 -25.29 97.59 41.76
CA VAL A 294 -26.38 98.58 41.79
C VAL A 294 -26.96 98.78 43.19
N GLU A 295 -27.15 97.71 43.98
CA GLU A 295 -27.58 97.82 45.38
C GLU A 295 -26.55 98.57 46.22
N LYS A 296 -25.26 98.23 46.06
CA LYS A 296 -24.12 98.93 46.67
C LYS A 296 -24.14 100.43 46.33
N GLN A 297 -24.33 100.81 45.07
CA GLN A 297 -24.44 102.22 44.67
C GLN A 297 -25.67 102.91 45.29
N GLN A 298 -26.81 102.23 45.44
CA GLN A 298 -27.96 102.78 46.16
C GLN A 298 -27.70 102.95 47.67
N VAL A 299 -26.91 102.07 48.28
CA VAL A 299 -26.48 102.21 49.68
C VAL A 299 -25.49 103.37 49.83
N GLU A 300 -24.50 103.50 48.93
CA GLU A 300 -23.56 104.63 48.89
C GLU A 300 -24.30 105.98 48.76
N VAL A 301 -25.32 106.07 47.90
CA VAL A 301 -26.18 107.27 47.79
C VAL A 301 -26.95 107.52 49.08
N ARG A 302 -27.58 106.51 49.69
CA ARG A 302 -28.30 106.66 50.97
C ARG A 302 -27.40 107.11 52.12
N VAL A 303 -26.14 106.66 52.15
CA VAL A 303 -25.15 107.12 53.14
C VAL A 303 -24.88 108.61 52.95
N ALA A 304 -24.63 109.07 51.72
CA ALA A 304 -24.45 110.50 51.43
C ALA A 304 -25.70 111.34 51.77
N GLU A 305 -26.91 110.85 51.48
CA GLU A 305 -28.17 111.49 51.89
C GLU A 305 -28.25 111.62 53.43
N LEU A 306 -27.93 110.56 54.18
CA LEU A 306 -27.91 110.59 55.65
C LEU A 306 -26.81 111.49 56.23
N GLU A 307 -25.65 111.57 55.59
CA GLU A 307 -24.58 112.52 55.96
C GLU A 307 -25.03 113.97 55.78
N THR A 308 -25.67 114.30 54.65
CA THR A 308 -26.24 115.66 54.44
C THR A 308 -27.37 115.97 55.43
N ALA A 309 -28.25 115.02 55.72
CA ALA A 309 -29.31 115.19 56.71
C ALA A 309 -28.76 115.39 58.14
N ASN A 310 -27.68 114.70 58.52
CA ASN A 310 -26.99 114.92 59.79
C ASN A 310 -26.34 116.31 59.85
N ALA A 311 -25.71 116.78 58.78
CA ALA A 311 -25.16 118.13 58.71
C ALA A 311 -26.25 119.22 58.84
N ASP A 312 -27.41 119.03 58.19
CA ASP A 312 -28.59 119.89 58.33
C ASP A 312 -29.15 119.90 59.77
N ILE A 313 -29.18 118.73 60.43
CA ILE A 313 -29.60 118.60 61.83
C ILE A 313 -28.60 119.32 62.76
N GLN A 314 -27.30 119.17 62.52
CA GLN A 314 -26.25 119.84 63.30
C GLN A 314 -26.34 121.36 63.15
N ALA A 315 -26.45 121.88 61.92
CA ALA A 315 -26.62 123.32 61.67
C ALA A 315 -27.89 123.89 62.33
N ARG A 316 -28.99 123.12 62.38
CA ARG A 316 -30.19 123.48 63.15
C ARG A 316 -29.96 123.48 64.65
N PHE A 317 -29.15 122.56 65.17
CA PHE A 317 -28.78 122.52 66.59
C PHE A 317 -27.93 123.73 66.98
N GLU A 318 -26.92 124.08 66.17
CA GLU A 318 -26.10 125.28 66.33
C GLU A 318 -26.97 126.57 66.25
N SER A 319 -27.94 126.62 65.33
CA SER A 319 -28.92 127.72 65.25
C SER A 319 -29.88 127.79 66.44
N LEU A 320 -30.21 126.65 67.08
CA LEU A 320 -31.00 126.62 68.31
C LEU A 320 -30.17 127.05 69.52
N GLU A 321 -28.89 126.69 69.55
CA GLU A 321 -27.97 127.08 70.63
C GLU A 321 -27.62 128.57 70.60
N THR A 322 -27.46 129.16 69.41
CA THR A 322 -27.35 130.63 69.27
C THR A 322 -28.63 131.34 69.69
N SER A 323 -29.81 130.88 69.26
CA SER A 323 -31.11 131.46 69.68
C SER A 323 -31.37 131.30 71.18
N LYS A 324 -30.92 130.20 71.80
CA LYS A 324 -30.90 130.01 73.26
C LYS A 324 -30.01 131.06 73.94
N GLY A 325 -28.82 131.34 73.38
CA GLY A 325 -27.93 132.39 73.86
C GLY A 325 -28.55 133.80 73.78
N GLU A 326 -29.24 134.11 72.67
CA GLU A 326 -30.00 135.36 72.50
C GLU A 326 -31.14 135.48 73.53
N LEU A 327 -31.86 134.38 73.81
CA LEU A 327 -32.91 134.33 74.83
C LEU A 327 -32.35 134.47 76.26
N GLU A 328 -31.17 133.91 76.56
CA GLU A 328 -30.50 134.09 77.85
C GLU A 328 -29.99 135.53 78.04
N LEU A 329 -29.47 136.17 76.98
CA LEU A 329 -29.15 137.61 76.98
C LEU A 329 -30.39 138.47 77.16
N GLY A 330 -31.46 138.20 76.40
CA GLY A 330 -32.74 138.92 76.50
C GLY A 330 -33.38 138.77 77.89
N LYS A 331 -33.24 137.61 78.53
CA LYS A 331 -33.61 137.40 79.94
C LYS A 331 -32.76 138.24 80.88
N ALA A 332 -31.44 138.29 80.71
CA ALA A 332 -30.56 139.12 81.54
C ALA A 332 -30.85 140.63 81.40
N GLU A 333 -31.22 141.10 80.21
CA GLU A 333 -31.76 142.46 80.04
C GLU A 333 -33.11 142.66 80.76
N LEU A 334 -33.95 141.63 80.83
CA LEU A 334 -35.23 141.68 81.54
C LEU A 334 -34.99 141.74 83.06
N ASP A 335 -34.07 140.93 83.59
CA ASP A 335 -33.67 140.91 85.00
C ASP A 335 -33.00 142.24 85.43
N THR A 336 -32.32 142.95 84.51
CA THR A 336 -31.80 144.32 84.79
C THR A 336 -32.91 145.37 84.75
N ARG A 337 -33.82 145.32 83.77
CA ARG A 337 -35.01 146.19 83.73
C ARG A 337 -35.91 146.01 84.96
N VAL A 338 -36.03 144.79 85.50
CA VAL A 338 -36.76 144.53 86.76
C VAL A 338 -36.09 145.25 87.93
N LYS A 339 -34.75 145.16 88.06
CA LYS A 339 -34.01 145.89 89.10
C LYS A 339 -34.13 147.41 88.97
N ASP A 340 -34.10 147.95 87.75
CA ASP A 340 -34.33 149.38 87.51
C ASP A 340 -35.73 149.82 87.97
N LEU A 341 -36.74 148.97 87.75
CA LEU A 341 -38.12 149.20 88.20
C LEU A 341 -38.25 149.09 89.74
N GLU A 342 -37.60 148.11 90.38
CA GLU A 342 -37.50 148.01 91.84
C GLU A 342 -36.83 149.26 92.44
N ASP A 343 -35.76 149.75 91.82
CA ASP A 343 -35.03 150.94 92.27
C ASP A 343 -35.85 152.23 92.03
N VAL A 344 -36.76 152.25 91.04
CA VAL A 344 -37.80 153.28 90.88
C VAL A 344 -38.91 153.16 91.93
N GLN A 345 -39.34 151.95 92.28
CA GLN A 345 -40.31 151.69 93.35
C GLN A 345 -39.78 152.24 94.70
N VAL A 346 -38.52 151.96 95.03
CA VAL A 346 -37.85 152.48 96.23
C VAL A 346 -37.75 154.02 96.22
N LYS A 347 -37.55 154.65 95.07
CA LYS A 347 -37.57 156.13 94.93
C LYS A 347 -38.98 156.68 95.12
N TYR A 348 -40.00 155.99 94.62
CA TYR A 348 -41.42 156.36 94.79
C TYR A 348 -41.86 156.29 96.26
N ASP A 349 -41.54 155.22 97.00
CA ASP A 349 -41.90 155.11 98.42
C ASP A 349 -41.15 156.11 99.32
N LYS A 350 -39.91 156.47 98.96
CA LYS A 350 -39.18 157.60 99.59
C LYS A 350 -39.86 158.95 99.31
N LEU A 351 -40.48 159.14 98.14
CA LEU A 351 -41.28 160.33 97.82
C LEU A 351 -42.60 160.34 98.61
N LYS A 352 -43.30 159.20 98.68
CA LYS A 352 -44.56 159.03 99.41
C LYS A 352 -44.42 159.34 100.90
N THR A 353 -43.42 158.75 101.55
CA THR A 353 -43.11 159.03 102.98
C THR A 353 -42.71 160.49 103.22
N ARG A 354 -42.00 161.12 102.27
CA ARG A 354 -41.70 162.58 102.32
C ARG A 354 -42.97 163.42 102.23
N ILE A 355 -43.93 163.06 101.38
CA ILE A 355 -45.24 163.73 101.25
C ILE A 355 -46.05 163.60 102.54
N GLU A 356 -46.10 162.41 103.14
CA GLU A 356 -46.80 162.16 104.41
C GLU A 356 -46.18 162.98 105.56
N SER A 357 -44.85 163.09 105.63
CA SER A 357 -44.14 163.94 106.58
C SER A 357 -44.52 165.43 106.44
N ILE A 358 -44.53 165.97 105.21
CA ILE A 358 -44.94 167.35 104.91
C ILE A 358 -46.43 167.58 105.24
N LYS A 359 -47.28 166.57 105.04
CA LYS A 359 -48.71 166.61 105.39
C LYS A 359 -48.90 166.70 106.92
N GLY A 360 -48.10 165.97 107.69
CA GLY A 360 -48.03 166.07 109.15
C GLY A 360 -47.53 167.43 109.65
N GLN A 361 -46.49 167.99 109.01
CA GLN A 361 -46.00 169.35 109.33
C GLN A 361 -47.07 170.42 109.09
N ASN A 362 -47.79 170.35 107.96
CA ASN A 362 -48.92 171.26 107.67
C ASN A 362 -50.05 171.16 108.69
N ALA A 363 -50.40 169.95 109.16
CA ALA A 363 -51.40 169.78 110.22
C ALA A 363 -50.96 170.45 111.54
N LYS A 364 -49.67 170.34 111.89
CA LYS A 364 -49.08 170.94 113.10
C LYS A 364 -49.05 172.47 113.04
N LEU A 365 -48.65 173.04 111.90
CA LEU A 365 -48.73 174.49 111.66
C LEU A 365 -50.18 175.00 111.75
N LYS A 366 -51.14 174.24 111.19
CA LYS A 366 -52.57 174.61 111.21
C LYS A 366 -53.15 174.62 112.62
N SER A 367 -52.69 173.76 113.54
CA SER A 367 -53.11 173.84 114.95
C SER A 367 -52.47 175.00 115.69
N GLN A 368 -51.23 175.39 115.37
CA GLN A 368 -50.57 176.56 115.97
C GLN A 368 -51.30 177.86 115.62
N VAL A 369 -51.67 178.05 114.35
CA VAL A 369 -52.48 179.20 113.90
C VAL A 369 -53.85 179.25 114.61
N GLY A 370 -54.48 178.08 114.80
CA GLY A 370 -55.75 177.97 115.53
C GLY A 370 -55.64 178.23 117.04
N GLY A 371 -54.44 178.15 117.63
CA GLY A 371 -54.19 178.54 119.02
C GLY A 371 -54.11 180.06 119.18
N LEU A 372 -53.25 180.70 118.38
CA LEU A 372 -53.02 182.16 118.41
C LEU A 372 -54.31 182.98 118.18
N LEU A 373 -55.24 182.45 117.37
CA LEU A 373 -56.54 183.09 117.14
C LEU A 373 -57.40 183.22 118.42
N LYS A 374 -57.38 182.21 119.31
CA LYS A 374 -58.14 182.28 120.57
C LYS A 374 -57.54 183.29 121.54
N GLU A 375 -56.21 183.28 121.65
CA GLU A 375 -55.45 184.18 122.51
C GLU A 375 -55.69 185.66 122.15
N GLN A 376 -55.93 185.94 120.86
CA GLN A 376 -56.36 187.25 120.36
C GLN A 376 -57.80 187.62 120.81
N ASP A 377 -58.75 186.69 120.76
CA ASP A 377 -60.15 186.91 121.18
C ASP A 377 -60.27 187.10 122.71
N GLU A 378 -59.48 186.36 123.49
CA GLU A 378 -59.34 186.55 124.94
C GLU A 378 -58.78 187.95 125.29
N GLN A 379 -57.76 188.44 124.58
CA GLN A 379 -57.22 189.79 124.76
C GLN A 379 -58.22 190.88 124.35
N GLY A 380 -58.96 190.70 123.26
CA GLY A 380 -60.03 191.61 122.84
C GLY A 380 -61.12 191.78 123.91
N SER A 381 -61.43 190.69 124.62
CA SER A 381 -62.41 190.68 125.71
C SER A 381 -61.94 191.48 126.94
N GLN A 382 -60.64 191.42 127.29
CA GLN A 382 -60.07 192.20 128.40
C GLN A 382 -60.05 193.72 128.13
N ILE A 383 -59.87 194.13 126.87
CA ILE A 383 -59.85 195.55 126.48
C ILE A 383 -61.24 196.19 126.68
N LEU A 384 -62.32 195.43 126.49
CA LEU A 384 -63.69 195.92 126.64
C LEU A 384 -64.04 196.25 128.10
N SER A 385 -63.79 195.33 129.05
CA SER A 385 -64.12 195.58 130.47
C SER A 385 -63.33 196.76 131.06
N LEU A 386 -62.05 196.89 130.73
CA LEU A 386 -61.22 198.05 131.10
C LEU A 386 -61.69 199.37 130.48
N SER A 387 -62.50 199.34 129.42
CA SER A 387 -63.11 200.54 128.84
C SER A 387 -64.36 200.99 129.59
N GLU A 388 -65.16 200.04 130.10
CA GLU A 388 -66.37 200.29 130.89
C GLU A 388 -66.02 200.80 132.29
N GLU A 389 -65.02 200.22 132.95
CA GLU A 389 -64.52 200.66 134.26
C GLU A 389 -64.07 202.15 134.23
N ARG A 390 -63.37 202.55 133.17
CA ARG A 390 -62.95 203.95 132.96
C ARG A 390 -64.10 204.91 132.62
N ALA A 391 -65.28 204.40 132.25
CA ALA A 391 -66.48 205.21 132.08
C ALA A 391 -67.16 205.49 133.43
N SER A 392 -67.34 204.47 134.28
CA SER A 392 -67.90 204.62 135.63
C SER A 392 -67.11 205.60 136.49
N LEU A 393 -65.77 205.42 136.56
CA LEU A 393 -64.89 206.29 137.35
C LEU A 393 -64.92 207.76 136.87
N ARG A 394 -65.25 208.01 135.60
CA ARG A 394 -65.45 209.37 135.07
C ARG A 394 -66.79 209.98 135.49
N SER A 395 -67.85 209.18 135.59
CA SER A 395 -69.15 209.64 136.07
C SER A 395 -69.10 210.02 137.55
N GLU A 396 -68.42 209.20 138.35
CA GLU A 396 -68.22 209.43 139.79
C GLU A 396 -67.38 210.69 140.09
N ASN A 397 -66.32 210.92 139.30
CA ASN A 397 -65.54 212.16 139.37
C ASN A 397 -66.30 213.41 138.90
N ALA A 398 -67.42 213.27 138.18
CA ALA A 398 -68.29 214.39 137.85
C ALA A 398 -69.22 214.72 139.03
N SER A 399 -69.94 213.73 139.58
CA SER A 399 -70.87 213.96 140.70
C SER A 399 -70.17 214.51 141.94
N LEU A 400 -68.98 214.00 142.29
CA LEU A 400 -68.18 214.51 143.41
C LEU A 400 -67.71 215.96 143.19
N LYS A 401 -67.67 216.43 141.95
CA LYS A 401 -67.28 217.81 141.62
C LYS A 401 -68.48 218.76 141.74
N ASP A 402 -69.64 218.36 141.25
CA ASP A 402 -70.89 219.12 141.34
C ASP A 402 -71.33 219.27 142.83
N GLU A 403 -71.13 218.22 143.63
CA GLU A 403 -71.35 218.23 145.09
C GLU A 403 -70.41 219.22 145.81
N ASN A 404 -69.15 219.35 145.35
CA ASN A 404 -68.20 220.33 145.88
C ASN A 404 -68.55 221.79 145.50
N GLU A 405 -69.22 222.04 144.36
CA GLU A 405 -69.74 223.38 144.06
C GLU A 405 -71.00 223.68 144.89
N SER A 406 -71.92 222.71 145.06
CA SER A 406 -73.10 222.87 145.93
C SER A 406 -72.74 223.21 147.39
N LEU A 407 -71.77 222.48 147.97
CA LEU A 407 -71.30 222.73 149.35
C LEU A 407 -70.56 224.07 149.48
N LYS A 408 -70.02 224.61 148.40
CA LYS A 408 -69.32 225.91 148.38
C LYS A 408 -70.32 227.07 148.36
N ASP A 409 -71.36 226.99 147.53
CA ASP A 409 -72.45 227.98 147.51
C ASP A 409 -73.21 228.01 148.85
N GLU A 410 -73.42 226.85 149.47
CA GLU A 410 -73.99 226.75 150.83
C GLU A 410 -73.09 227.40 151.89
N ASN A 411 -71.75 227.26 151.78
CA ASN A 411 -70.80 227.97 152.64
C ASN A 411 -70.83 229.50 152.43
N GLU A 412 -70.99 230.01 151.20
CA GLU A 412 -71.14 231.46 150.97
C GLU A 412 -72.48 231.99 151.52
N SER A 413 -73.56 231.20 151.43
CA SER A 413 -74.85 231.49 152.08
C SER A 413 -74.69 231.62 153.61
N VAL A 414 -74.13 230.60 154.27
CA VAL A 414 -73.85 230.61 155.72
C VAL A 414 -72.91 231.75 156.12
N THR A 415 -71.92 232.08 155.29
CA THR A 415 -71.03 233.23 155.52
C THR A 415 -71.79 234.56 155.50
N SER A 416 -72.82 234.69 154.65
CA SER A 416 -73.67 235.89 154.60
C SER A 416 -74.63 236.01 155.78
N GLU A 417 -75.11 234.90 156.34
CA GLU A 417 -75.87 234.89 157.60
C GLU A 417 -74.98 235.17 158.82
N LEU A 418 -73.76 234.62 158.85
CA LEU A 418 -72.79 234.89 159.91
C LEU A 418 -72.42 236.39 159.97
N ARG A 419 -72.24 237.04 158.81
CA ARG A 419 -72.02 238.48 158.71
C ARG A 419 -73.21 239.35 159.17
N ARG A 420 -74.37 238.73 159.36
CA ARG A 420 -75.56 239.33 159.98
C ARG A 420 -75.62 239.10 161.50
N ALA A 421 -75.03 237.99 161.97
CA ALA A 421 -74.83 237.66 163.38
C ALA A 421 -73.66 238.44 164.04
N GLU A 422 -72.66 238.87 163.26
CA GLU A 422 -71.58 239.79 163.72
C GLU A 422 -72.11 241.12 164.30
N SER A 423 -73.38 241.47 164.04
CA SER A 423 -74.06 242.62 164.65
C SER A 423 -74.60 242.34 166.07
N LEU A 424 -74.53 241.11 166.61
CA LEU A 424 -75.20 240.76 167.87
C LEU A 424 -74.49 239.83 168.87
N ILE A 425 -73.48 239.00 168.52
CA ILE A 425 -72.49 238.32 169.43
C ILE A 425 -71.72 237.21 168.67
N GLY A 426 -70.47 236.89 169.06
CA GLY A 426 -69.93 235.52 168.91
C GLY A 426 -68.41 235.38 168.63
N SER A 427 -67.72 234.44 169.31
CA SER A 427 -66.25 234.30 169.28
C SER A 427 -65.72 232.90 168.89
N ALA A 428 -64.64 232.88 168.10
CA ALA A 428 -63.47 231.96 168.18
C ALA A 428 -63.51 230.45 167.76
N ALA A 429 -62.55 230.08 166.87
CA ALA A 429 -61.65 228.89 166.94
C ALA A 429 -62.16 227.47 166.44
N PRO A 430 -61.46 226.30 166.63
CA PRO A 430 -60.53 225.73 165.60
C PRO A 430 -60.35 224.14 165.43
N SER A 431 -59.65 223.68 164.34
CA SER A 431 -58.64 222.55 164.25
C SER A 431 -58.96 220.99 164.12
N ILE A 432 -57.96 220.16 163.66
CA ILE A 432 -57.63 218.66 163.84
C ILE A 432 -57.85 217.59 162.64
N ALA A 433 -57.02 216.47 162.48
CA ALA A 433 -56.93 215.49 161.29
C ALA A 433 -56.29 213.99 161.46
N PRO A 434 -56.26 213.03 160.44
CA PRO A 434 -55.96 211.52 160.53
C PRO A 434 -54.93 210.75 159.53
N SER A 435 -54.82 209.36 159.46
CA SER A 435 -53.69 208.50 158.84
C SER A 435 -53.88 206.97 158.32
N ILE A 436 -53.06 206.38 157.34
CA ILE A 436 -52.38 204.95 157.10
C ILE A 436 -52.96 203.60 156.30
N ALA A 437 -52.17 202.69 155.50
CA ALA A 437 -52.48 201.33 154.71
C ALA A 437 -51.23 200.37 154.11
N THR A 438 -51.01 199.20 153.28
CA THR A 438 -51.54 198.00 152.34
C THR A 438 -50.52 196.74 151.85
N PHE A 439 -50.84 195.51 151.20
CA PHE A 439 -49.94 194.23 150.78
C PHE A 439 -50.40 192.91 149.76
N ASP A 440 -49.62 191.86 149.05
CA ASP A 440 -49.94 190.44 148.21
C ASP A 440 -48.89 189.25 147.44
N THR A 441 -49.15 187.96 146.76
CA THR A 441 -48.25 186.71 146.06
C THR A 441 -48.67 185.38 145.00
N GLY A 442 -47.85 184.31 144.39
CA GLY A 442 -48.16 182.95 143.45
C GLY A 442 -47.14 181.73 142.72
N SER A 443 -47.46 180.50 141.97
CA SER A 443 -46.63 179.28 141.16
C SER A 443 -47.29 178.09 140.12
N ASP A 444 -46.97 176.83 139.39
CA ASP A 444 -45.96 175.58 139.01
C ASP A 444 -46.17 174.33 137.79
N ALA A 445 -45.39 173.15 137.41
CA ALA A 445 -45.52 171.98 136.21
C ALA A 445 -44.73 170.44 135.92
N GLY A 446 -44.90 169.45 134.83
CA GLY A 446 -44.16 167.99 134.43
C GLY A 446 -44.42 166.82 133.15
N THR A 447 -43.67 165.60 132.77
CA THR A 447 -43.75 164.43 131.56
C THR A 447 -42.92 162.90 131.50
N VAL A 448 -42.69 161.72 130.63
CA VAL A 448 -43.09 160.65 129.42
C VAL A 448 -42.15 159.27 128.88
N LYS A 449 -42.50 158.02 128.18
CA LYS A 449 -41.67 156.77 127.41
C LYS A 449 -42.28 155.45 126.47
N ALA A 450 -41.56 154.36 125.83
CA ALA A 450 -41.84 153.09 124.81
C ALA A 450 -41.15 151.51 124.91
N ASP A 451 -40.88 150.28 124.14
CA ASP A 451 -40.58 149.44 122.75
C ASP A 451 -40.53 147.70 122.75
N ASP A 452 -40.23 146.48 121.97
CA ASP A 452 -39.79 145.58 120.64
C ASP A 452 -40.05 143.85 120.52
N ASP A 453 -39.70 142.61 119.79
CA ASP A 453 -38.97 141.68 118.61
C ASP A 453 -39.24 139.95 118.43
N THR A 454 -38.93 138.71 117.65
CA THR A 454 -38.41 137.82 116.32
C THR A 454 -38.78 136.20 115.74
N PRO A 455 -38.00 134.97 115.43
CA PRO A 455 -37.97 133.88 114.18
C PRO A 455 -38.13 132.13 113.95
N PRO A 456 -37.34 131.06 113.28
CA PRO A 456 -37.65 129.82 112.21
C PRO A 456 -37.43 128.07 112.14
N PRO A 457 -36.82 127.11 111.18
CA PRO A 457 -37.23 125.66 110.48
C PRO A 457 -36.36 124.17 110.15
N PRO A 458 -36.75 122.97 109.36
CA PRO A 458 -36.25 121.39 109.22
C PRO A 458 -36.08 120.31 107.85
N ALA A 459 -35.95 118.84 107.80
CA ALA A 459 -35.79 117.69 106.58
C ALA A 459 -35.63 115.94 106.62
N PRO A 460 -35.27 114.96 105.57
CA PRO A 460 -35.57 113.36 105.24
C PRO A 460 -34.62 112.08 104.53
N GLU A 461 -34.98 110.69 104.16
CA GLU A 461 -34.16 109.33 103.65
C GLU A 461 -34.72 107.88 102.83
N GLU A 462 -34.02 106.66 102.39
CA GLU A 462 -34.40 105.30 101.49
C GLU A 462 -33.60 103.74 101.31
N ALA A 463 -33.98 102.53 100.56
CA ALA A 463 -33.34 101.00 100.38
C ALA A 463 -33.62 99.70 99.22
N PRO A 464 -33.02 98.34 99.12
CA PRO A 464 -32.91 97.17 97.94
C PRO A 464 -33.27 95.46 97.73
N PRO A 465 -32.47 94.26 97.38
CA PRO A 465 -32.60 92.91 96.41
C PRO A 465 -32.50 91.22 96.80
N ALA A 466 -32.32 89.88 96.18
CA ALA A 466 -31.99 88.85 94.94
C ALA A 466 -32.16 87.09 94.90
N PRO A 467 -31.81 86.08 93.88
CA PRO A 467 -32.10 84.48 93.55
C PRO A 467 -30.99 83.25 93.02
N PRO A 468 -30.96 81.91 92.34
CA PRO A 468 -31.61 80.45 91.88
C PRO A 468 -30.77 78.92 91.88
N VAL A 469 -30.71 77.56 91.28
CA VAL A 469 -31.11 76.31 90.24
C VAL A 469 -30.69 74.66 90.56
N GLU A 470 -30.59 73.30 89.97
CA GLU A 470 -30.77 72.13 88.81
C GLU A 470 -30.54 70.43 89.13
N GLU A 471 -30.41 69.07 88.55
CA GLU A 471 -30.35 67.92 87.35
C GLU A 471 -30.41 66.20 87.69
N LEU A 472 -30.27 64.83 87.11
CA LEU A 472 -30.08 63.67 85.93
C LEU A 472 -30.26 61.95 86.24
N LYS A 473 -30.09 60.57 85.69
CA LYS A 473 -29.77 59.40 84.53
C LYS A 473 -30.02 57.68 84.81
N ASP A 474 -29.86 56.31 84.28
CA ASP A 474 -29.51 55.08 83.17
C ASP A 474 -29.88 53.40 83.46
N ASP A 475 -29.72 52.02 82.93
CA ASP A 475 -29.40 50.87 81.76
C ASP A 475 -29.52 49.10 81.92
N ALA A 476 -29.48 47.98 80.96
CA ALA A 476 -29.45 46.30 81.06
C ALA A 476 -29.46 45.00 79.86
N ALA A 477 -29.18 43.55 79.96
CA ALA A 477 -29.28 42.23 78.92
C ALA A 477 -29.01 40.51 79.14
N SER A 478 -29.27 39.32 78.28
CA SER A 478 -28.89 37.68 78.32
C SER A 478 -29.32 36.32 77.29
N VAL A 479 -28.79 34.93 77.17
CA VAL A 479 -29.15 33.55 76.26
C VAL A 479 -28.51 31.92 76.28
N LYS A 480 -29.02 30.61 75.78
CA LYS A 480 -28.40 29.11 75.32
C LYS A 480 -29.15 27.57 74.89
N SER A 481 -28.57 26.31 74.39
CA SER A 481 -29.09 24.77 73.93
C SER A 481 -28.16 23.31 73.82
N ALA A 482 -28.19 21.90 73.33
CA ALA A 482 -28.92 20.56 72.67
C ALA A 482 -28.27 18.91 72.51
N THR A 483 -28.81 17.74 71.79
CA THR A 483 -28.62 16.11 71.40
C THR A 483 -28.82 14.77 72.33
N PRO A 484 -29.15 13.42 71.97
CA PRO A 484 -29.86 12.56 70.89
C PRO A 484 -30.87 11.36 71.30
N GLU A 485 -31.25 10.40 70.37
CA GLU A 485 -31.83 8.97 70.47
C GLU A 485 -33.39 8.68 70.71
N ASP A 486 -34.10 7.51 70.47
CA ASP A 486 -34.09 6.26 69.59
C ASP A 486 -35.40 5.31 69.70
N THR A 487 -35.63 4.23 68.85
CA THR A 487 -36.37 2.89 69.02
C THR A 487 -37.40 2.27 67.97
N GLU A 488 -37.18 0.96 67.60
CA GLU A 488 -38.06 -0.26 67.34
C GLU A 488 -39.02 -0.61 66.10
N ARG A 489 -38.72 -1.76 65.40
CA ARG A 489 -39.51 -3.04 65.24
C ARG A 489 -40.17 -3.55 63.89
N ALA A 490 -39.62 -4.69 63.35
CA ALA A 490 -40.15 -5.82 62.50
C ALA A 490 -40.95 -5.57 61.17
N ALA A 491 -40.76 -6.25 59.99
CA ALA A 491 -40.32 -7.60 59.53
C ALA A 491 -41.45 -8.68 59.39
N PRO A 492 -41.40 -9.73 58.51
CA PRO A 492 -40.25 -10.26 57.72
C PRO A 492 -40.54 -10.73 56.24
N GLU A 493 -39.57 -11.45 55.64
CA GLU A 493 -39.65 -12.42 54.49
C GLU A 493 -39.89 -11.89 53.04
N ALA A 494 -39.26 -12.41 51.97
CA ALA A 494 -38.33 -13.55 51.79
C ALA A 494 -37.22 -13.30 50.72
N GLU A 495 -36.36 -14.30 50.48
CA GLU A 495 -35.03 -14.21 49.82
C GLU A 495 -35.02 -14.40 48.28
N ALA A 496 -34.06 -13.76 47.56
CA ALA A 496 -33.02 -14.41 46.72
C ALA A 496 -32.24 -13.44 45.78
N GLU A 497 -30.91 -13.49 45.84
CA GLU A 497 -29.92 -12.87 44.90
C GLU A 497 -29.34 -13.95 43.94
N PRO A 498 -28.44 -13.68 42.94
CA PRO A 498 -27.73 -12.42 42.60
C PRO A 498 -27.66 -11.96 41.11
N ALA A 499 -27.36 -10.66 40.96
CA ALA A 499 -26.43 -9.93 40.06
C ALA A 499 -25.46 -10.67 39.09
N PRO A 500 -24.76 -9.97 38.13
CA PRO A 500 -25.03 -8.66 37.48
C PRO A 500 -24.67 -8.56 35.95
N GLU A 501 -24.80 -7.35 35.38
CA GLU A 501 -23.96 -6.73 34.30
C GLU A 501 -23.99 -7.30 32.85
N ALA A 502 -23.83 -6.52 31.76
CA ALA A 502 -23.56 -5.07 31.62
C ALA A 502 -24.22 -4.41 30.36
N THR A 503 -24.30 -3.09 30.39
CA THR A 503 -24.50 -2.12 29.27
C THR A 503 -23.21 -1.98 28.41
N PRO A 504 -23.12 -1.30 27.22
CA PRO A 504 -23.77 -0.06 26.73
C PRO A 504 -24.78 -0.28 25.58
N ALA A 505 -25.78 0.58 25.32
CA ALA A 505 -25.87 2.05 25.24
C ALA A 505 -25.50 2.62 23.85
N GLY A 506 -26.30 3.59 23.41
CA GLY A 506 -26.33 4.13 22.05
C GLY A 506 -27.44 5.18 21.96
N GLU A 507 -27.22 6.31 22.61
CA GLU A 507 -28.12 7.46 22.63
C GLU A 507 -28.07 8.20 21.30
N ASP A 508 -29.19 8.76 20.85
CA ASP A 508 -29.19 10.16 20.38
C ASP A 508 -30.56 10.82 20.57
N ALA A 509 -30.59 12.15 20.59
CA ALA A 509 -31.65 12.91 21.25
C ALA A 509 -32.76 13.44 20.31
N ALA A 510 -34.00 13.15 20.73
CA ALA A 510 -35.13 14.07 20.90
C ALA A 510 -35.34 15.31 19.98
N THR A 511 -36.61 15.57 19.67
CA THR A 511 -37.15 16.94 19.71
C THR A 511 -38.65 16.93 19.98
N GLU A 512 -39.08 17.60 21.06
CA GLU A 512 -40.50 17.78 21.34
C GLU A 512 -41.12 18.89 20.49
N LYS A 513 -42.42 18.76 20.17
CA LYS A 513 -43.31 19.93 20.11
C LYS A 513 -44.74 19.53 20.45
N ALA A 514 -45.39 20.33 21.29
CA ALA A 514 -46.63 19.97 21.95
C ALA A 514 -47.89 20.56 21.30
N GLU A 515 -49.04 20.10 21.82
CA GLU A 515 -50.29 20.83 21.95
C GLU A 515 -51.20 21.02 20.70
N SER A 516 -52.29 20.25 20.67
CA SER A 516 -53.67 20.79 20.56
C SER A 516 -54.72 19.68 20.73
N VAL A 517 -55.90 20.04 21.24
CA VAL A 517 -57.05 19.13 21.41
C VAL A 517 -58.12 19.47 20.38
N ALA A 518 -58.66 18.45 19.70
CA ALA A 518 -59.74 18.57 18.71
C ALA A 518 -60.87 17.56 18.98
N PRO A 519 -62.12 17.82 18.53
CA PRO A 519 -63.31 17.11 19.03
C PRO A 519 -63.66 15.82 18.28
N ALA A 520 -64.66 15.10 18.81
CA ALA A 520 -65.16 13.82 18.29
C ALA A 520 -65.56 13.88 16.79
N PRO A 521 -65.30 12.80 16.02
CA PRO A 521 -65.39 12.83 14.56
C PRO A 521 -66.84 12.79 14.05
N THR A 522 -67.06 13.46 12.92
CA THR A 522 -68.26 13.26 12.09
C THR A 522 -68.06 12.08 11.14
N GLU A 523 -69.14 11.45 10.67
CA GLU A 523 -69.07 10.27 9.78
C GLU A 523 -68.23 10.49 8.51
N ALA A 524 -68.21 11.73 7.98
CA ALA A 524 -67.37 12.10 6.85
C ALA A 524 -65.87 12.06 7.18
N GLY A 525 -65.49 12.42 8.41
CA GLY A 525 -64.11 12.29 8.90
C GLY A 525 -63.69 10.82 9.04
N VAL A 526 -64.56 9.98 9.61
CA VAL A 526 -64.32 8.53 9.74
C VAL A 526 -64.17 7.86 8.37
N LEU A 527 -64.94 8.29 7.35
CA LEU A 527 -64.79 7.79 5.99
C LEU A 527 -63.47 8.20 5.32
N GLU A 528 -62.95 9.39 5.61
CA GLU A 528 -61.67 9.85 5.07
C GLU A 528 -60.48 9.23 5.82
N GLU A 529 -60.58 9.04 7.14
CA GLU A 529 -59.64 8.27 7.96
C GLU A 529 -59.56 6.80 7.49
N LEU A 530 -60.71 6.18 7.20
CA LEU A 530 -60.75 4.84 6.59
C LEU A 530 -60.12 4.80 5.19
N ARG A 531 -60.26 5.85 4.37
CA ARG A 531 -59.59 5.94 3.05
C ARG A 531 -58.09 6.07 3.19
N GLN A 532 -57.61 6.94 4.09
CA GLN A 532 -56.19 7.06 4.41
C GLN A 532 -55.64 5.72 4.91
N ARG A 533 -56.35 5.05 5.82
CA ARG A 533 -55.94 3.73 6.33
C ARG A 533 -55.95 2.62 5.27
N ILE A 534 -56.86 2.68 4.29
CA ILE A 534 -56.83 1.78 3.13
C ILE A 534 -55.60 2.06 2.26
N ALA A 535 -55.27 3.33 1.99
CA ALA A 535 -54.08 3.69 1.22
C ALA A 535 -52.77 3.26 1.91
N GLU A 536 -52.63 3.51 3.22
CA GLU A 536 -51.51 3.02 4.04
C GLU A 536 -51.38 1.49 4.01
N LEU A 537 -52.51 0.77 4.07
CA LEU A 537 -52.52 -0.70 4.00
C LEU A 537 -52.23 -1.23 2.58
N GLN A 538 -52.51 -0.46 1.53
CA GLN A 538 -52.11 -0.78 0.16
C GLN A 538 -50.61 -0.57 -0.03
N GLU A 539 -50.08 0.61 0.33
CA GLU A 539 -48.64 0.92 0.27
C GLU A 539 -47.82 -0.10 1.08
N ARG A 540 -48.26 -0.45 2.29
CA ARG A 540 -47.60 -1.46 3.11
C ARG A 540 -47.70 -2.89 2.54
N ASN A 541 -48.75 -3.21 1.78
CA ASN A 541 -48.88 -4.49 1.09
C ASN A 541 -47.98 -4.56 -0.15
N ASP A 542 -47.87 -3.48 -0.91
CA ASP A 542 -46.95 -3.38 -2.05
C ASP A 542 -45.48 -3.41 -1.56
N GLN A 543 -45.19 -2.79 -0.41
CA GLN A 543 -43.91 -2.90 0.28
C GLN A 543 -43.60 -4.35 0.70
N LEU A 544 -44.53 -5.04 1.36
CA LEU A 544 -44.38 -6.46 1.73
C LEU A 544 -44.25 -7.40 0.51
N GLN A 545 -44.90 -7.08 -0.62
CA GLN A 545 -44.70 -7.79 -1.88
C GLN A 545 -43.28 -7.58 -2.42
N SER A 546 -42.75 -6.35 -2.36
CA SER A 546 -41.35 -6.07 -2.75
C SER A 546 -40.34 -6.80 -1.85
N GLU A 547 -40.58 -6.84 -0.53
CA GLU A 547 -39.78 -7.63 0.41
C GLU A 547 -39.88 -9.14 0.12
N THR A 548 -41.05 -9.64 -0.26
CA THR A 548 -41.24 -11.05 -0.66
C THR A 548 -40.44 -11.39 -1.93
N VAL A 549 -40.35 -10.48 -2.90
CA VAL A 549 -39.50 -10.65 -4.09
C VAL A 549 -38.01 -10.63 -3.73
N MET A 550 -37.58 -9.73 -2.84
CA MET A 550 -36.21 -9.67 -2.33
C MET A 550 -35.81 -10.90 -1.50
N LEU A 551 -36.72 -11.45 -0.71
CA LEU A 551 -36.53 -12.74 -0.03
C LEU A 551 -36.43 -13.89 -1.04
N GLY A 552 -37.15 -13.81 -2.16
CA GLY A 552 -37.02 -14.73 -3.29
C GLY A 552 -35.60 -14.71 -3.91
N SER A 553 -35.04 -13.53 -4.19
CA SER A 553 -33.67 -13.42 -4.73
C SER A 553 -32.62 -13.86 -3.71
N LEU A 554 -32.73 -13.45 -2.44
CA LEU A 554 -31.83 -13.89 -1.37
C LEU A 554 -31.89 -15.42 -1.15
N THR A 555 -33.05 -16.04 -1.35
CA THR A 555 -33.21 -17.50 -1.30
C THR A 555 -32.47 -18.17 -2.47
N ALA A 556 -32.58 -17.63 -3.69
CA ALA A 556 -31.85 -18.13 -4.85
C ALA A 556 -30.33 -17.95 -4.71
N GLU A 557 -29.86 -16.81 -4.19
CA GLU A 557 -28.44 -16.56 -3.90
C GLU A 557 -27.89 -17.53 -2.84
N ARG A 558 -28.66 -17.78 -1.76
CA ARG A 558 -28.32 -18.79 -0.74
C ARG A 558 -28.17 -20.18 -1.36
N ASP A 559 -29.05 -20.55 -2.28
CA ASP A 559 -29.06 -21.89 -2.87
C ASP A 559 -27.94 -22.07 -3.92
N ASP A 560 -27.54 -21.03 -4.67
CA ASP A 560 -26.30 -21.04 -5.47
C ASP A 560 -25.05 -21.10 -4.57
N LEU A 561 -25.04 -20.37 -3.44
CA LEU A 561 -23.98 -20.49 -2.44
C LEU A 561 -23.88 -21.91 -1.85
N ALA A 562 -25.02 -22.57 -1.60
CA ALA A 562 -25.05 -23.95 -1.13
C ALA A 562 -24.51 -24.93 -2.18
N ALA A 563 -24.85 -24.73 -3.47
CA ALA A 563 -24.29 -25.51 -4.58
C ALA A 563 -22.77 -25.30 -4.72
N ARG A 564 -22.29 -24.05 -4.56
CA ARG A 564 -20.85 -23.72 -4.50
C ARG A 564 -20.16 -24.39 -3.32
N VAL A 565 -20.75 -24.37 -2.12
CA VAL A 565 -20.23 -25.09 -0.94
C VAL A 565 -20.15 -26.60 -1.19
N ALA A 566 -21.13 -27.20 -1.87
CA ALA A 566 -21.05 -28.61 -2.27
C ALA A 566 -19.86 -28.90 -3.22
N SER A 567 -19.50 -27.97 -4.10
CA SER A 567 -18.33 -28.11 -5.01
C SER A 567 -16.97 -28.08 -4.29
N PHE A 568 -16.89 -27.51 -3.08
CA PHE A 568 -15.71 -27.66 -2.23
C PHE A 568 -15.53 -29.10 -1.72
N GLY A 569 -16.59 -29.93 -1.72
CA GLY A 569 -16.50 -31.36 -1.40
C GLY A 569 -15.60 -32.12 -2.40
N SER A 570 -15.77 -31.88 -3.70
CA SER A 570 -14.89 -32.47 -4.73
C SER A 570 -13.46 -31.94 -4.64
N LEU A 571 -13.25 -30.64 -4.43
CA LEU A 571 -11.92 -30.06 -4.24
C LEU A 571 -11.21 -30.59 -2.98
N THR A 572 -11.98 -30.94 -1.94
CA THR A 572 -11.45 -31.57 -0.73
C THR A 572 -10.99 -33.01 -1.01
N ALA A 573 -11.76 -33.77 -1.78
CA ALA A 573 -11.37 -35.11 -2.22
C ALA A 573 -10.12 -35.08 -3.13
N GLU A 574 -10.07 -34.16 -4.10
CA GLU A 574 -8.89 -33.97 -4.97
C GLU A 574 -7.63 -33.57 -4.18
N ARG A 575 -7.77 -32.71 -3.16
CA ARG A 575 -6.68 -32.38 -2.22
C ARG A 575 -6.16 -33.62 -1.50
N ASP A 576 -7.05 -34.48 -1.03
CA ASP A 576 -6.67 -35.65 -0.22
C ASP A 576 -6.06 -36.77 -1.08
N ASP A 577 -6.54 -36.96 -2.31
CA ASP A 577 -5.88 -37.79 -3.33
C ASP A 577 -4.49 -37.25 -3.70
N LEU A 578 -4.34 -35.93 -3.86
CA LEU A 578 -3.04 -35.30 -4.10
C LEU A 578 -2.09 -35.45 -2.91
N ALA A 579 -2.58 -35.31 -1.67
CA ALA A 579 -1.79 -35.54 -0.46
C ALA A 579 -1.31 -37.00 -0.36
N ALA A 580 -2.19 -37.98 -0.61
CA ALA A 580 -1.81 -39.39 -0.66
C ALA A 580 -0.74 -39.67 -1.73
N ARG A 581 -0.85 -39.03 -2.91
CA ARG A 581 0.16 -39.14 -3.97
C ARG A 581 1.49 -38.49 -3.58
N VAL A 582 1.49 -37.34 -2.90
CA VAL A 582 2.72 -36.71 -2.38
C VAL A 582 3.43 -37.64 -1.38
N SER A 583 2.72 -38.18 -0.39
CA SER A 583 3.32 -39.13 0.58
C SER A 583 3.78 -40.45 -0.05
N SER A 584 3.25 -40.84 -1.22
CA SER A 584 3.78 -41.98 -1.99
C SER A 584 5.09 -41.66 -2.73
N LEU A 585 5.34 -40.38 -3.06
CA LEU A 585 6.51 -39.91 -3.81
C LEU A 585 7.67 -39.46 -2.90
N GLU A 586 7.41 -39.04 -1.66
CA GLU A 586 8.45 -38.75 -0.66
C GLU A 586 9.51 -39.87 -0.49
N PRO A 587 9.15 -41.17 -0.35
CA PRO A 587 10.14 -42.24 -0.25
C PRO A 587 10.91 -42.51 -1.56
N GLU A 588 10.38 -42.16 -2.73
CA GLU A 588 11.10 -42.24 -4.00
C GLU A 588 12.10 -41.08 -4.13
N ALA A 589 11.68 -39.86 -3.77
CA ALA A 589 12.55 -38.69 -3.69
C ALA A 589 13.72 -38.90 -2.70
N GLY A 590 13.47 -39.60 -1.59
CA GLY A 590 14.49 -40.02 -0.62
C GLY A 590 15.57 -40.97 -1.17
N GLN A 591 15.28 -41.73 -2.24
CA GLN A 591 16.24 -42.64 -2.88
C GLN A 591 17.14 -41.94 -3.90
N ALA A 592 16.71 -40.81 -4.47
CA ALA A 592 17.48 -40.05 -5.45
C ALA A 592 18.92 -39.66 -5.03
N PRO A 593 19.23 -39.22 -3.78
CA PRO A 593 20.62 -38.97 -3.37
C PRO A 593 21.47 -40.24 -3.31
N GLN A 594 20.92 -41.37 -2.84
CA GLN A 594 21.64 -42.66 -2.82
C GLN A 594 21.96 -43.12 -4.24
N LEU A 595 20.97 -43.13 -5.13
CA LEU A 595 21.16 -43.50 -6.54
C LEU A 595 22.18 -42.60 -7.26
N ARG A 596 22.30 -41.33 -6.89
CA ARG A 596 23.36 -40.43 -7.39
C ARG A 596 24.74 -40.83 -6.86
N GLN A 597 24.86 -41.16 -5.57
CA GLN A 597 26.10 -41.64 -4.97
C GLN A 597 26.55 -42.98 -5.56
N ASP A 598 25.62 -43.89 -5.82
CA ASP A 598 25.88 -45.17 -6.48
C ASP A 598 26.34 -44.97 -7.93
N ASN A 599 25.70 -44.07 -8.69
CA ASN A 599 26.13 -43.72 -10.05
C ASN A 599 27.53 -43.06 -10.09
N LEU A 600 27.85 -42.18 -9.13
CA LEU A 600 29.21 -41.63 -9.00
C LEU A 600 30.24 -42.73 -8.71
N THR A 601 29.88 -43.69 -7.86
CA THR A 601 30.74 -44.84 -7.52
C THR A 601 30.96 -45.76 -8.73
N LEU A 602 29.90 -46.09 -9.48
CA LEU A 602 29.98 -46.86 -10.73
C LEU A 602 30.78 -46.13 -11.81
N THR A 603 30.66 -44.80 -11.91
CA THR A 603 31.44 -43.97 -12.84
C THR A 603 32.93 -44.01 -12.49
N ALA A 604 33.27 -43.93 -11.21
CA ALA A 604 34.66 -44.07 -10.74
C ALA A 604 35.22 -45.48 -11.01
N GLN A 605 34.41 -46.54 -10.83
CA GLN A 605 34.80 -47.92 -11.17
C GLN A 605 35.04 -48.09 -12.68
N LEU A 606 34.17 -47.56 -13.53
CA LEU A 606 34.37 -47.55 -14.99
C LEU A 606 35.65 -46.80 -15.39
N GLY A 607 35.93 -45.65 -14.76
CA GLY A 607 37.18 -44.91 -14.97
C GLY A 607 38.43 -45.75 -14.62
N ALA A 608 38.39 -46.47 -13.49
CA ALA A 608 39.48 -47.36 -13.08
C ALA A 608 39.66 -48.56 -14.03
N VAL A 609 38.57 -49.17 -14.51
CA VAL A 609 38.63 -50.28 -15.49
C VAL A 609 39.17 -49.80 -16.85
N ASN A 610 38.79 -48.61 -17.31
CA ASN A 610 39.34 -48.03 -18.55
C ASN A 610 40.83 -47.76 -18.41
N ALA A 611 41.29 -47.19 -17.29
CA ALA A 611 42.72 -46.99 -17.03
C ALA A 611 43.52 -48.32 -16.97
N GLN A 612 42.90 -49.41 -16.49
CA GLN A 612 43.48 -50.74 -16.57
C GLN A 612 43.57 -51.26 -18.02
N LEU A 613 42.52 -51.07 -18.83
CA LEU A 613 42.52 -51.45 -20.25
C LEU A 613 43.59 -50.68 -21.05
N ASP A 614 43.75 -49.38 -20.83
CA ASP A 614 44.79 -48.57 -21.46
C ASP A 614 46.21 -49.02 -21.02
N GLY A 615 46.39 -49.38 -19.74
CA GLY A 615 47.63 -49.97 -19.23
C GLY A 615 47.96 -51.33 -19.86
N LEU A 616 46.97 -52.23 -19.97
CA LEU A 616 47.12 -53.52 -20.66
C LEU A 616 47.43 -53.31 -22.15
N ARG A 617 46.78 -52.34 -22.80
CA ARG A 617 47.02 -51.98 -24.20
C ARG A 617 48.43 -51.45 -24.42
N ALA A 618 48.92 -50.55 -23.57
CA ALA A 618 50.30 -50.07 -23.63
C ALA A 618 51.31 -51.21 -23.43
N SER A 619 51.04 -52.15 -22.51
CA SER A 619 51.86 -53.35 -22.33
C SER A 619 51.82 -54.28 -23.56
N TYR A 620 50.67 -54.41 -24.23
CA TYR A 620 50.54 -55.19 -25.45
C TYR A 620 51.31 -54.54 -26.61
N GLU A 621 51.14 -53.23 -26.83
CA GLU A 621 51.84 -52.47 -27.86
C GLU A 621 53.37 -52.48 -27.65
N ALA A 622 53.83 -52.45 -26.38
CA ALA A 622 55.24 -52.69 -26.03
C ALA A 622 55.72 -54.11 -26.41
N SER A 623 54.95 -55.15 -26.08
CA SER A 623 55.31 -56.54 -26.45
C SER A 623 55.34 -56.76 -27.97
N VAL A 624 54.46 -56.07 -28.72
CA VAL A 624 54.48 -56.07 -30.19
C VAL A 624 55.71 -55.36 -30.73
N ALA A 625 56.15 -54.26 -30.09
CA ALA A 625 57.41 -53.59 -30.43
C ALA A 625 58.64 -54.49 -30.17
N GLU A 626 58.67 -55.23 -29.06
CA GLU A 626 59.71 -56.22 -28.77
C GLU A 626 59.72 -57.35 -29.82
N VAL A 627 58.56 -57.93 -30.16
CA VAL A 627 58.45 -58.96 -31.19
C VAL A 627 58.92 -58.45 -32.55
N ASN A 628 58.58 -57.21 -32.93
CA ASN A 628 59.06 -56.58 -34.16
C ASN A 628 60.59 -56.37 -34.13
N GLY A 629 61.15 -55.96 -32.99
CA GLY A 629 62.60 -55.86 -32.79
C GLY A 629 63.31 -57.22 -32.92
N LEU A 630 62.75 -58.28 -32.34
CA LEU A 630 63.25 -59.65 -32.46
C LEU A 630 63.14 -60.16 -33.92
N GLN A 631 62.06 -59.85 -34.65
CA GLN A 631 61.95 -60.16 -36.08
C GLN A 631 63.01 -59.44 -36.92
N GLN A 632 63.34 -58.18 -36.61
CA GLN A 632 64.44 -57.46 -37.26
C GLN A 632 65.80 -58.09 -36.94
N GLN A 633 66.05 -58.49 -35.69
CA GLN A 633 67.27 -59.22 -35.30
C GLN A 633 67.38 -60.57 -36.03
N ILE A 634 66.30 -61.35 -36.09
CA ILE A 634 66.24 -62.62 -36.85
C ILE A 634 66.52 -62.37 -38.34
N SER A 635 65.94 -61.33 -38.93
CA SER A 635 66.19 -60.95 -40.33
C SER A 635 67.66 -60.56 -40.57
N GLY A 636 68.27 -59.80 -39.65
CA GLY A 636 69.69 -59.45 -39.68
C GLY A 636 70.59 -60.68 -39.55
N LEU A 637 70.28 -61.60 -38.64
CA LEU A 637 70.99 -62.87 -38.49
C LEU A 637 70.84 -63.77 -39.73
N GLN A 638 69.66 -63.82 -40.36
CA GLN A 638 69.43 -64.52 -41.63
C GLN A 638 70.26 -63.90 -42.77
N GLN A 639 70.39 -62.57 -42.83
CA GLN A 639 71.28 -61.90 -43.80
C GLN A 639 72.76 -62.20 -43.51
N GLN A 640 73.18 -62.21 -42.24
CA GLN A 640 74.54 -62.61 -41.86
C GLN A 640 74.83 -64.06 -42.26
N ILE A 641 73.95 -65.01 -41.94
CA ILE A 641 74.02 -66.42 -42.36
C ILE A 641 74.06 -66.53 -43.89
N SER A 642 73.27 -65.73 -44.61
CA SER A 642 73.28 -65.68 -46.07
C SER A 642 74.61 -65.18 -46.62
N SER A 643 75.20 -64.14 -46.02
CA SER A 643 76.52 -63.62 -46.40
C SER A 643 77.66 -64.59 -46.09
N LEU A 644 77.56 -65.34 -44.98
CA LEU A 644 78.50 -66.40 -44.62
C LEU A 644 78.38 -67.59 -45.59
N ARG A 645 77.16 -68.05 -45.89
CA ARG A 645 76.88 -69.09 -46.90
C ARG A 645 77.36 -68.65 -48.30
N GLY A 646 77.20 -67.37 -48.65
CA GLY A 646 77.73 -66.78 -49.88
C GLY A 646 79.26 -66.75 -49.91
N ARG A 647 79.93 -66.39 -48.80
CA ARG A 647 81.40 -66.44 -48.67
C ARG A 647 81.97 -67.86 -48.66
N VAL A 648 81.19 -68.85 -48.23
CA VAL A 648 81.53 -70.27 -48.36
C VAL A 648 81.38 -70.70 -49.82
N ALA A 649 80.27 -70.36 -50.49
CA ALA A 649 80.07 -70.64 -51.92
C ALA A 649 81.14 -69.98 -52.81
N SER A 650 81.54 -68.73 -52.52
CA SER A 650 82.61 -68.03 -53.25
C SER A 650 84.02 -68.60 -53.01
N ARG A 651 84.20 -69.52 -52.07
CA ARG A 651 85.42 -70.32 -51.90
C ARG A 651 85.39 -71.64 -52.68
N VAL A 652 84.25 -72.00 -53.28
CA VAL A 652 84.02 -73.28 -53.97
C VAL A 652 83.91 -73.12 -55.50
N ALA A 653 83.67 -71.91 -56.02
CA ALA A 653 83.47 -71.67 -57.45
C ALA A 653 84.40 -70.58 -58.04
N SER A 654 85.33 -71.01 -58.90
CA SER A 654 86.11 -70.22 -59.87
C SER A 654 86.74 -71.22 -60.87
N PRO A 655 86.75 -70.95 -62.19
CA PRO A 655 87.67 -69.93 -62.73
C PRO A 655 87.15 -69.04 -63.89
N SER A 656 87.88 -67.93 -64.11
CA SER A 656 88.14 -67.22 -65.38
C SER A 656 87.00 -66.80 -66.33
N GLY A 657 86.91 -65.50 -66.64
CA GLY A 657 86.18 -64.97 -67.81
C GLY A 657 86.04 -63.43 -67.87
N GLU A 658 86.76 -62.77 -68.79
CA GLU A 658 86.65 -61.33 -69.14
C GLU A 658 85.65 -61.11 -70.30
N SER A 659 85.15 -59.91 -70.68
CA SER A 659 84.89 -58.61 -70.00
C SER A 659 84.10 -57.66 -70.97
N SER A 660 83.79 -56.42 -70.53
CA SER A 660 83.70 -55.18 -71.34
C SER A 660 82.35 -54.64 -71.94
N LYS A 661 81.80 -53.62 -71.24
CA LYS A 661 81.38 -52.25 -71.70
C LYS A 661 80.46 -52.01 -72.93
N LYS A 662 79.28 -51.41 -72.67
CA LYS A 662 78.69 -50.12 -73.21
C LYS A 662 77.17 -50.06 -72.89
N SER A 663 76.39 -48.97 -72.98
CA SER A 663 76.58 -47.50 -72.79
C SER A 663 75.25 -46.78 -73.15
N SER A 664 74.92 -45.64 -72.49
CA SER A 664 73.89 -44.64 -72.91
C SER A 664 72.39 -45.04 -72.78
N ARG A 665 71.37 -44.16 -72.75
CA ARG A 665 71.23 -42.72 -72.34
C ARG A 665 69.74 -42.27 -72.44
N THR A 666 69.14 -41.82 -71.34
CA THR A 666 67.70 -41.44 -71.23
C THR A 666 67.50 -40.16 -70.38
N LYS A 667 66.47 -39.33 -70.66
CA LYS A 667 66.13 -38.11 -69.86
C LYS A 667 64.76 -37.48 -70.22
N THR A 668 63.86 -37.28 -69.26
CA THR A 668 62.80 -36.21 -69.18
C THR A 668 62.18 -36.26 -67.77
N LYS A 669 62.00 -35.17 -66.99
CA LYS A 669 61.09 -33.97 -67.10
C LYS A 669 59.60 -34.35 -66.87
N ASP A 670 58.72 -33.59 -66.20
CA ASP A 670 58.67 -32.21 -65.63
C ASP A 670 57.49 -32.13 -64.59
N SER A 671 57.18 -31.11 -63.76
CA SER A 671 57.81 -29.85 -63.26
C SER A 671 56.88 -29.16 -62.22
N ASP A 672 57.37 -28.16 -61.46
CA ASP A 672 56.60 -27.10 -60.72
C ASP A 672 55.75 -27.49 -59.47
N LYS A 673 55.43 -26.61 -58.49
CA LYS A 673 55.49 -25.12 -58.41
C LYS A 673 55.73 -24.58 -56.96
N LYS A 674 55.96 -23.25 -56.91
CA LYS A 674 56.37 -22.34 -55.81
C LYS A 674 55.80 -22.48 -54.37
N LYS A 675 56.63 -21.98 -53.43
CA LYS A 675 56.37 -21.16 -52.21
C LYS A 675 54.90 -20.76 -51.91
N GLU A 676 54.54 -20.74 -50.62
CA GLU A 676 54.45 -19.48 -49.83
C GLU A 676 54.35 -19.74 -48.30
N GLN A 677 54.34 -18.66 -47.50
CA GLN A 677 54.37 -18.69 -46.03
C GLN A 677 52.95 -18.63 -45.45
N LEU A 678 52.70 -19.31 -44.33
CA LEU A 678 51.61 -18.93 -43.42
C LEU A 678 51.99 -19.23 -41.96
N VAL A 679 51.70 -18.27 -41.09
CA VAL A 679 52.14 -18.25 -39.69
C VAL A 679 51.07 -18.92 -38.83
N VAL A 680 51.44 -19.98 -38.10
CA VAL A 680 50.66 -20.41 -36.94
C VAL A 680 51.05 -19.49 -35.78
N VAL A 681 50.21 -18.50 -35.52
CA VAL A 681 50.34 -17.65 -34.32
C VAL A 681 50.13 -18.54 -33.11
N ARG A 682 51.09 -18.53 -32.18
CA ARG A 682 50.85 -19.04 -30.83
C ARG A 682 50.11 -17.96 -30.06
N ASP A 683 48.86 -18.24 -29.67
CA ASP A 683 48.21 -17.45 -28.63
C ASP A 683 48.98 -17.66 -27.30
N PRO A 684 49.47 -16.61 -26.63
CA PRO A 684 50.44 -16.76 -25.54
C PRO A 684 49.80 -16.85 -24.15
N ASN A 685 48.47 -16.95 -24.04
CA ASN A 685 47.74 -16.49 -22.85
C ASN A 685 47.17 -17.57 -21.90
N GLU A 686 47.46 -18.86 -22.13
CA GLU A 686 47.09 -19.94 -21.19
C GLU A 686 48.31 -20.56 -20.50
N ARG A 687 48.80 -19.85 -19.47
CA ARG A 687 49.65 -20.44 -18.42
C ARG A 687 49.27 -19.97 -17.03
N GLY A 688 48.37 -20.74 -16.41
CA GLY A 688 48.29 -20.87 -14.97
C GLY A 688 47.11 -20.18 -14.28
N ARG A 689 46.24 -20.99 -13.69
CA ARG A 689 46.09 -21.08 -12.23
C ARG A 689 45.33 -22.35 -11.83
N MET A 690 45.75 -22.93 -10.70
CA MET A 690 45.23 -24.14 -10.03
C MET A 690 45.22 -25.39 -10.92
#